data_AF-A0A845LCJ5-F1
#
_entry.id   AF-A0A845LCJ5-F1
#
_cell.length_a   1.000
_cell.length_b   1.000
_cell.length_c   1.000
_cell.angle_alpha   90.00
_cell.angle_beta   90.00
_cell.angle_gamma   90.00
#
_symmetry.space_group_name_H-M   'P 1'
#
loop_
_entity.id
_entity.type
_entity.pdbx_description
1 polymer ?
#
loop_
_entity_poly.entity_id
_entity_poly.type
_entity_poly.pdbx_seq_one_letter_code
_entity_poly.pdbx_strand_id
1 'polypeptide(L)'
;MRGLILLRPLYRIHRSSRKSVALILALLLLWSCCFPFVAAQAAADDPAVKAGELAAKAVDFIHGKGQNGESIDGYTAATLIAAKEDLSAAKWTPPYSISVKGQLLAEADALTIGHEVGSSNNLITYLLANQNADGSFGPYANEYGTKVNIEALARIKDDLPAGALKERVVQALAKGGGFLRDRYAQSRETYSNGGFATFDARFVASLTLAGADLAQSPWLRDGKTLRDQAVSDAVYAAENPAGRSATELAKHLTALSLLQPGHEKIDLLGNAIRGQQQTVGDSVYFGASIYDDVAVLSALGQGNQLGDIDPVKALAYLNMYRTAHSDDWGTPAGVAYGSYSPEEPELTAQVLSALSGFTHGRDVDAAVADIETYLKSIQRKDTAAIPVSGDSSTTTAETLIALKRLGLTFDQYARVDTGWAKEPPVKPLALSLLAMEALKEGDRANRLADMLLARHSPQQGFSNSIYSDGWAYLALGEAGKNGTIKDDARAYLLGKQQQNGVDKGAWGESFGSVFYPDFMATAQAIRSLKSLPAVDNDTDVQQAIADGLAYLKSKQQVDGGGFGGPYDDPVVDTAELVITMKKMALNPADLKDSNQHSPVDWMLTKALNDDGSFGGSRNVFGATEALAAYLALGAQLNGGGTGGGTGGPTDPQGDSAEVNVAVIGPAGEKLFGPATVTVRRDGRWGMTALGTLEGASVSYTERSGFVTAIAGQSNQGLSGWMFKVNNVTPMMAAKDKAIKGGDKVIWWYSVDMNNTGPTWSDVVSGKNLGGGQTGGAVPAGVNEQNSRLPKALQVTNKAIEALENLKKDAPMAQATPLAAAGPQLALLQVVGEYRPLSDQAYQQQQRELTENRVALQQEVKADQGAVLADAKGEIALAVPANALSGDTKLTIQEIAAPSSTDPSAQQAPSGFAFLSPTYRFGPDGTTFAKPVTVAWRVALPPAVKPEDLALAVFEEKTKAWMRLPAVFDGTKGVFLAQLPHFSDYALMVKKSVETVPAAANKVQAVFVDLAGFEWAAESIRRLSDADILRGVAPDRFEPQRTVTRAEFAALLVRCRQLPATGQANFRDVQPDDWYAPPVAAAVQAGIVKGDPDGAFRPVDPVTREEMAVMVGKALHWQTEESAAISFIDQESLSPWARPWVAQAVRLGLLRGYADGSFQPQAKANRAEAAALVDKLMKQTPAAKSN
;
A
#
# COMPACT_ATOMS: atom_id res chain seq x y z
N MET A 1 -45.36 19.98 -66.01
CA MET A 1 -45.83 20.58 -67.27
C MET A 1 -46.64 19.54 -68.04
N ARG A 2 -47.80 19.94 -68.61
CA ARG A 2 -48.75 19.18 -69.46
C ARG A 2 -49.60 18.14 -68.71
N GLY A 3 -50.93 18.04 -68.82
CA GLY A 3 -51.98 18.73 -69.59
C GLY A 3 -53.35 18.17 -69.10
N LEU A 4 -54.36 19.03 -68.91
CA LEU A 4 -55.54 19.22 -69.79
C LEU A 4 -56.63 18.11 -69.68
N ILE A 5 -57.84 18.41 -69.14
CA ILE A 5 -59.11 18.73 -69.87
C ILE A 5 -59.94 17.44 -70.17
N LEU A 6 -61.25 17.22 -69.91
CA LEU A 6 -62.56 17.85 -70.24
C LEU A 6 -63.64 17.27 -69.25
N LEU A 7 -64.55 18.04 -68.64
CA LEU A 7 -65.93 18.44 -69.07
C LEU A 7 -67.00 17.32 -69.21
N ARG A 8 -67.94 17.29 -68.24
CA ARG A 8 -69.46 17.29 -68.28
C ARG A 8 -70.22 16.60 -69.45
N PRO A 9 -71.56 16.33 -69.37
CA PRO A 9 -72.52 16.09 -68.25
C PRO A 9 -73.59 14.98 -68.56
N LEU A 10 -74.56 14.75 -67.65
CA LEU A 10 -76.00 14.40 -67.83
C LEU A 10 -76.49 13.48 -66.69
N TYR A 11 -77.21 14.00 -65.69
CA TYR A 11 -78.68 14.13 -65.58
C TYR A 11 -79.43 12.89 -65.00
N ARG A 12 -79.84 13.08 -63.74
CA ARG A 12 -81.03 12.59 -63.02
C ARG A 12 -81.10 11.16 -62.38
N ILE A 13 -81.00 11.22 -61.04
CA ILE A 13 -81.86 10.64 -59.99
C ILE A 13 -81.79 9.13 -59.73
N HIS A 14 -81.09 8.74 -58.66
CA HIS A 14 -81.74 8.08 -57.53
C HIS A 14 -80.98 8.28 -56.20
N ARG A 15 -81.75 8.50 -55.13
CA ARG A 15 -81.28 8.62 -53.74
C ARG A 15 -80.60 7.32 -53.29
N SER A 16 -79.26 7.23 -53.32
CA SER A 16 -78.55 6.27 -52.45
C SER A 16 -77.05 6.48 -52.20
N SER A 17 -76.33 7.44 -52.81
CA SER A 17 -74.84 7.41 -52.72
C SER A 17 -74.15 8.51 -51.89
N ARG A 18 -74.88 9.34 -51.12
CA ARG A 18 -74.20 10.28 -50.19
C ARG A 18 -73.42 9.55 -49.10
N LYS A 19 -73.84 8.35 -48.70
CA LYS A 19 -73.08 7.52 -47.75
C LYS A 19 -71.84 6.89 -48.40
N SER A 20 -71.91 6.45 -49.65
CA SER A 20 -70.79 5.80 -50.33
C SER A 20 -69.66 6.77 -50.70
N VAL A 21 -69.98 8.00 -51.11
CA VAL A 21 -68.95 9.01 -51.43
C VAL A 21 -68.29 9.57 -50.17
N ALA A 22 -69.05 9.74 -49.08
CA ALA A 22 -68.50 10.10 -47.78
C ALA A 22 -67.64 8.97 -47.18
N LEU A 23 -68.03 7.71 -47.37
CA LEU A 23 -67.26 6.55 -46.91
C LEU A 23 -65.95 6.38 -47.69
N ILE A 24 -65.94 6.63 -49.01
CA ILE A 24 -64.72 6.56 -49.83
C ILE A 24 -63.76 7.72 -49.51
N LEU A 25 -64.27 8.93 -49.29
CA LEU A 25 -63.44 10.06 -48.83
C LEU A 25 -62.93 9.87 -47.40
N ALA A 26 -63.75 9.31 -46.50
CA ALA A 26 -63.32 8.95 -45.16
C ALA A 26 -62.31 7.80 -45.16
N LEU A 27 -62.48 6.80 -46.04
CA LEU A 27 -61.52 5.70 -46.21
C LEU A 27 -60.21 6.17 -46.84
N LEU A 28 -60.22 7.11 -47.80
CA LEU A 28 -59.00 7.71 -48.35
C LEU A 28 -58.29 8.65 -47.36
N LEU A 29 -59.04 9.40 -46.54
CA LEU A 29 -58.47 10.18 -45.43
C LEU A 29 -57.93 9.28 -44.31
N LEU A 30 -58.61 8.17 -43.99
CA LEU A 30 -58.10 7.14 -43.07
C LEU A 30 -56.89 6.40 -43.64
N TRP A 31 -56.82 6.19 -44.97
CA TRP A 31 -55.64 5.61 -45.62
C TRP A 31 -54.44 6.58 -45.60
N SER A 32 -54.66 7.89 -45.75
CA SER A 32 -53.62 8.91 -45.60
C SER A 32 -53.22 9.18 -44.14
N CYS A 33 -54.05 8.84 -43.15
CA CYS A 33 -53.71 8.93 -41.72
C CYS A 33 -52.97 7.71 -41.16
N CYS A 34 -52.94 6.58 -41.87
CA CYS A 34 -52.18 5.39 -41.47
C CYS A 34 -50.74 5.35 -42.01
N PHE A 35 -50.41 6.13 -43.05
CA PHE A 35 -49.03 6.20 -43.58
C PHE A 35 -48.00 6.88 -42.65
N PRO A 36 -48.32 7.91 -41.85
CA PRO A 36 -47.35 8.48 -40.90
C PRO A 36 -47.02 7.50 -39.76
N PHE A 37 -47.95 6.61 -39.39
CA PHE A 37 -47.74 5.65 -38.30
C PHE A 37 -46.92 4.44 -38.75
N VAL A 38 -47.15 3.93 -39.97
CA VAL A 38 -46.33 2.85 -40.55
C VAL A 38 -44.93 3.35 -40.94
N ALA A 39 -44.80 4.60 -41.43
CA ALA A 39 -43.49 5.18 -41.73
C ALA A 39 -42.70 5.57 -40.47
N ALA A 40 -43.35 6.02 -39.39
CA ALA A 40 -42.69 6.27 -38.12
C ALA A 40 -42.27 4.98 -37.39
N GLN A 41 -43.06 3.90 -37.49
CA GLN A 41 -42.68 2.58 -36.98
C GLN A 41 -41.52 1.98 -37.80
N ALA A 42 -41.56 2.11 -39.14
CA ALA A 42 -40.48 1.64 -40.01
C ALA A 42 -39.17 2.46 -39.88
N ALA A 43 -39.25 3.74 -39.47
CA ALA A 43 -38.08 4.54 -39.13
C ALA A 43 -37.52 4.25 -37.72
N ALA A 44 -38.37 3.78 -36.79
CA ALA A 44 -37.96 3.33 -35.46
C ALA A 44 -37.29 1.94 -35.47
N ASP A 45 -37.56 1.13 -36.51
CA ASP A 45 -36.91 -0.16 -36.76
C ASP A 45 -35.60 -0.04 -37.57
N ASP A 46 -35.17 1.18 -37.95
CA ASP A 46 -33.88 1.39 -38.62
C ASP A 46 -32.72 1.18 -37.62
N PRO A 47 -31.84 0.18 -37.84
CA PRO A 47 -30.69 -0.09 -36.99
C PRO A 47 -29.81 1.15 -36.76
N ALA A 48 -29.70 2.06 -37.74
CA ALA A 48 -28.87 3.27 -37.62
C ALA A 48 -29.48 4.30 -36.66
N VAL A 49 -30.83 4.41 -36.63
CA VAL A 49 -31.53 5.31 -35.71
C VAL A 49 -31.39 4.79 -34.28
N LYS A 50 -31.64 3.50 -34.06
CA LYS A 50 -31.47 2.86 -32.74
C LYS A 50 -30.01 2.91 -32.26
N ALA A 51 -29.06 2.70 -33.16
CA ALA A 51 -27.64 2.89 -32.85
C ALA A 51 -27.33 4.34 -32.44
N GLY A 52 -27.98 5.34 -33.05
CA GLY A 52 -27.89 6.75 -32.67
C GLY A 52 -28.34 7.02 -31.23
N GLU A 53 -29.46 6.45 -30.81
CA GLU A 53 -29.95 6.57 -29.43
C GLU A 53 -29.01 5.92 -28.42
N LEU A 54 -28.49 4.73 -28.73
CA LEU A 54 -27.56 4.02 -27.86
C LEU A 54 -26.19 4.70 -27.79
N ALA A 55 -25.72 5.28 -28.91
CA ALA A 55 -24.51 6.10 -28.95
C ALA A 55 -24.62 7.32 -28.03
N ALA A 56 -25.76 8.01 -28.01
CA ALA A 56 -25.98 9.14 -27.10
C ALA A 56 -25.90 8.72 -25.63
N LYS A 57 -26.51 7.58 -25.28
CA LYS A 57 -26.42 7.02 -23.92
C LYS A 57 -24.98 6.64 -23.53
N ALA A 58 -24.20 6.10 -24.48
CA ALA A 58 -22.79 5.79 -24.23
C ALA A 58 -21.98 7.06 -23.94
N VAL A 59 -22.19 8.13 -24.73
CA VAL A 59 -21.56 9.44 -24.48
C VAL A 59 -21.91 9.97 -23.09
N ASP A 60 -23.18 9.91 -22.69
CA ASP A 60 -23.63 10.38 -21.38
C ASP A 60 -23.04 9.55 -20.23
N PHE A 61 -22.96 8.23 -20.40
CA PHE A 61 -22.32 7.34 -19.42
C PHE A 61 -20.82 7.64 -19.27
N ILE A 62 -20.09 7.78 -20.38
CA ILE A 62 -18.67 8.14 -20.39
C ILE A 62 -18.45 9.48 -19.70
N HIS A 63 -19.28 10.50 -20.02
CA HIS A 63 -19.21 11.80 -19.37
C HIS A 63 -19.44 11.68 -17.85
N GLY A 64 -20.47 10.95 -17.41
CA GLY A 64 -20.75 10.75 -15.99
C GLY A 64 -19.61 10.06 -15.24
N LYS A 65 -18.99 9.03 -15.84
CA LYS A 65 -17.80 8.37 -15.27
C LYS A 65 -16.58 9.28 -15.23
N GLY A 66 -16.35 10.07 -16.29
CA GLY A 66 -15.28 11.06 -16.35
C GLY A 66 -15.39 12.13 -15.27
N GLN A 67 -16.61 12.64 -15.01
CA GLN A 67 -16.87 13.58 -13.92
C GLN A 67 -16.61 12.97 -12.53
N ASN A 68 -16.76 11.65 -12.39
CA ASN A 68 -16.46 10.90 -11.18
C ASN A 68 -15.00 10.43 -11.08
N GLY A 69 -14.11 10.96 -11.92
CA GLY A 69 -12.67 10.71 -11.87
C GLY A 69 -12.18 9.46 -12.60
N GLU A 70 -13.05 8.78 -13.37
CA GLU A 70 -12.59 7.72 -14.27
C GLU A 70 -11.84 8.35 -15.47
N SER A 71 -10.66 7.83 -15.80
CA SER A 71 -9.81 8.40 -16.84
C SER A 71 -10.46 8.31 -18.22
N ILE A 72 -10.33 9.38 -19.02
CA ILE A 72 -10.68 9.40 -20.44
C ILE A 72 -9.38 9.31 -21.23
N ASP A 73 -9.05 8.11 -21.70
CA ASP A 73 -7.85 7.87 -22.48
C ASP A 73 -7.96 8.39 -23.92
N GLY A 74 -6.86 8.28 -24.68
CA GLY A 74 -6.82 8.79 -26.03
C GLY A 74 -7.72 8.05 -27.04
N TYR A 75 -8.05 6.77 -26.81
CA TYR A 75 -9.01 6.05 -27.65
C TYR A 75 -10.44 6.51 -27.37
N THR A 76 -10.81 6.66 -26.11
CA THR A 76 -12.10 7.25 -25.72
C THR A 76 -12.23 8.66 -26.28
N ALA A 77 -11.20 9.48 -26.15
CA ALA A 77 -11.20 10.84 -26.70
C ALA A 77 -11.40 10.87 -28.21
N ALA A 78 -10.65 10.04 -28.96
CA ALA A 78 -10.81 9.94 -30.42
C ALA A 78 -12.22 9.50 -30.81
N THR A 79 -12.81 8.56 -30.07
CA THR A 79 -14.17 8.07 -30.28
C THR A 79 -15.23 9.14 -29.99
N LEU A 80 -15.08 9.91 -28.90
CA LEU A 80 -15.95 11.04 -28.58
C LEU A 80 -15.87 12.15 -29.64
N ILE A 81 -14.68 12.44 -30.16
CA ILE A 81 -14.49 13.39 -31.27
C ILE A 81 -15.16 12.88 -32.54
N ALA A 82 -15.07 11.58 -32.84
CA ALA A 82 -15.78 10.95 -33.94
C ALA A 82 -17.31 11.07 -33.76
N ALA A 83 -17.79 10.98 -32.51
CA ALA A 83 -19.16 11.25 -32.08
C ALA A 83 -19.53 12.76 -32.08
N LYS A 84 -18.63 13.65 -32.53
CA LYS A 84 -18.82 15.12 -32.62
C LYS A 84 -18.89 15.84 -31.27
N GLU A 85 -18.35 15.27 -30.21
CA GLU A 85 -18.17 15.97 -28.94
C GLU A 85 -17.00 16.97 -28.99
N ASP A 86 -17.18 18.15 -28.38
CA ASP A 86 -16.11 19.12 -28.18
C ASP A 86 -15.50 18.95 -26.78
N LEU A 87 -14.33 18.29 -26.72
CA LEU A 87 -13.63 17.98 -25.48
C LEU A 87 -13.01 19.20 -24.78
N SER A 88 -13.12 20.40 -25.36
CA SER A 88 -12.78 21.66 -24.71
C SER A 88 -13.96 22.35 -24.02
N ALA A 89 -15.19 21.87 -24.28
CA ALA A 89 -16.39 22.44 -23.72
C ALA A 89 -16.49 22.22 -22.20
N ALA A 90 -17.29 23.05 -21.53
CA ALA A 90 -17.52 22.96 -20.09
C ALA A 90 -18.03 21.57 -19.63
N LYS A 91 -18.81 20.88 -20.49
CA LYS A 91 -19.24 19.47 -20.25
C LYS A 91 -18.04 18.55 -19.98
N TRP A 92 -16.95 18.72 -20.71
CA TRP A 92 -15.75 17.89 -20.60
C TRP A 92 -14.67 18.54 -19.73
N THR A 93 -15.06 19.39 -18.78
CA THR A 93 -14.15 20.04 -17.84
C THR A 93 -14.59 19.69 -16.41
N PRO A 94 -13.88 18.76 -15.73
CA PRO A 94 -14.19 18.44 -14.35
C PRO A 94 -14.00 19.66 -13.42
N PRO A 95 -14.74 19.75 -12.30
CA PRO A 95 -14.56 20.81 -11.32
C PRO A 95 -13.10 20.91 -10.84
N TYR A 96 -12.53 22.12 -10.86
CA TYR A 96 -11.15 22.40 -10.44
C TYR A 96 -10.05 21.72 -11.28
N SER A 97 -10.36 21.28 -12.50
CA SER A 97 -9.40 20.69 -13.43
C SER A 97 -9.39 21.44 -14.78
N ILE A 98 -8.42 21.11 -15.64
CA ILE A 98 -8.43 21.52 -17.05
C ILE A 98 -9.35 20.60 -17.87
N SER A 99 -9.84 21.10 -19.01
CA SER A 99 -10.65 20.31 -19.95
C SER A 99 -9.96 19.00 -20.35
N VAL A 100 -10.73 17.97 -20.72
CA VAL A 100 -10.21 16.69 -21.23
C VAL A 100 -9.24 16.93 -22.40
N LYS A 101 -9.55 17.87 -23.31
CA LYS A 101 -8.60 18.28 -24.36
C LYS A 101 -7.28 18.76 -23.77
N GLY A 102 -7.32 19.62 -22.76
CA GLY A 102 -6.13 20.12 -22.08
C GLY A 102 -5.30 19.01 -21.42
N GLN A 103 -5.96 18.03 -20.81
CA GLN A 103 -5.29 16.87 -20.20
C GLN A 103 -4.54 16.04 -21.25
N LEU A 104 -5.20 15.73 -22.37
CA LEU A 104 -4.59 14.97 -23.48
C LEU A 104 -3.40 15.70 -24.12
N LEU A 105 -3.49 17.02 -24.26
CA LEU A 105 -2.37 17.83 -24.76
C LEU A 105 -1.17 17.80 -23.80
N ALA A 106 -1.44 17.93 -22.50
CA ALA A 106 -0.40 17.85 -21.48
C ALA A 106 0.26 16.46 -21.42
N GLU A 107 -0.54 15.39 -21.54
CA GLU A 107 -0.04 14.01 -21.60
C GLU A 107 0.81 13.76 -22.85
N ALA A 108 0.33 14.17 -24.03
CA ALA A 108 1.08 14.05 -25.28
C ALA A 108 2.38 14.87 -25.25
N ASP A 109 2.33 16.08 -24.67
CA ASP A 109 3.53 16.88 -24.47
C ASP A 109 4.48 16.16 -23.53
N ALA A 110 4.02 15.64 -22.38
CA ALA A 110 4.81 14.87 -21.42
C ALA A 110 5.51 13.67 -22.07
N LEU A 111 4.80 12.90 -22.89
CA LEU A 111 5.34 11.76 -23.63
C LEU A 111 6.39 12.17 -24.66
N THR A 112 6.24 13.36 -25.28
CA THR A 112 7.14 13.81 -26.36
C THR A 112 8.29 14.71 -25.90
N ILE A 113 8.35 15.11 -24.61
CA ILE A 113 9.46 15.93 -24.08
C ILE A 113 10.82 15.25 -24.28
N GLY A 114 10.86 13.92 -24.32
CA GLY A 114 12.08 13.11 -24.47
C GLY A 114 12.66 13.01 -25.89
N HIS A 115 11.98 13.48 -26.93
CA HIS A 115 12.40 13.24 -28.32
C HIS A 115 13.83 13.76 -28.67
N GLU A 116 14.40 14.66 -27.87
CA GLU A 116 15.76 15.20 -28.05
C GLU A 116 16.87 14.41 -27.31
N VAL A 117 16.49 13.53 -26.37
CA VAL A 117 17.43 12.70 -25.57
C VAL A 117 17.35 11.21 -25.99
N GLY A 118 16.69 10.94 -27.12
CA GLY A 118 16.16 9.62 -27.50
C GLY A 118 14.81 9.39 -26.82
N SER A 119 13.84 8.79 -27.53
CA SER A 119 12.39 8.61 -27.25
C SER A 119 11.96 8.07 -25.86
N SER A 120 12.55 8.59 -24.79
CA SER A 120 12.57 8.09 -23.43
C SER A 120 12.16 9.21 -22.47
N ASN A 121 11.35 8.87 -21.49
CA ASN A 121 11.05 9.72 -20.35
C ASN A 121 12.18 9.61 -19.33
N ASN A 122 12.51 10.72 -18.69
CA ASN A 122 13.46 10.74 -17.59
C ASN A 122 12.95 11.70 -16.50
N LEU A 123 13.69 11.78 -15.40
CA LEU A 123 13.33 12.64 -14.27
C LEU A 123 13.11 14.09 -14.73
N ILE A 124 13.97 14.64 -15.60
CA ILE A 124 13.87 16.02 -16.11
C ILE A 124 12.58 16.23 -16.90
N THR A 125 12.29 15.34 -17.84
CA THR A 125 11.11 15.47 -18.70
C THR A 125 9.82 15.41 -17.88
N TYR A 126 9.79 14.58 -16.85
CA TYR A 126 8.66 14.54 -15.93
C TYR A 126 8.44 15.87 -15.20
N LEU A 127 9.50 16.50 -14.65
CA LEU A 127 9.35 17.80 -13.98
C LEU A 127 8.84 18.88 -14.94
N LEU A 128 9.37 18.91 -16.17
CA LEU A 128 8.91 19.86 -17.19
C LEU A 128 7.44 19.66 -17.57
N ALA A 129 6.96 18.41 -17.62
CA ALA A 129 5.56 18.10 -17.89
C ALA A 129 4.62 18.54 -16.76
N ASN A 130 5.11 18.61 -15.53
CA ASN A 130 4.33 18.94 -14.34
C ASN A 130 4.42 20.43 -13.96
N GLN A 131 4.90 21.30 -14.86
CA GLN A 131 4.84 22.73 -14.66
C GLN A 131 3.46 23.28 -15.10
N ASN A 132 2.76 23.92 -14.15
CA ASN A 132 1.48 24.56 -14.37
C ASN A 132 1.62 25.84 -15.18
N ALA A 133 0.49 26.31 -15.75
CA ALA A 133 0.46 27.52 -16.58
C ALA A 133 0.90 28.79 -15.83
N ASP A 134 0.67 28.85 -14.51
CA ASP A 134 1.09 29.96 -13.64
C ASP A 134 2.57 29.90 -13.24
N GLY A 135 3.29 28.85 -13.65
CA GLY A 135 4.71 28.63 -13.37
C GLY A 135 4.98 27.75 -12.14
N SER A 136 3.96 27.44 -11.33
CA SER A 136 4.10 26.48 -10.22
C SER A 136 4.35 25.06 -10.72
N PHE A 137 4.82 24.17 -9.83
CA PHE A 137 4.99 22.74 -10.16
C PHE A 137 4.06 21.86 -9.32
N GLY A 138 3.69 20.72 -9.91
CA GLY A 138 2.92 19.67 -9.26
C GLY A 138 1.43 20.00 -9.10
N PRO A 139 0.62 19.02 -8.66
CA PRO A 139 -0.83 19.15 -8.60
C PRO A 139 -1.33 20.15 -7.55
N TYR A 140 -0.52 20.44 -6.52
CA TYR A 140 -0.90 21.36 -5.45
C TYR A 140 -0.60 22.83 -5.74
N ALA A 141 0.14 23.15 -6.81
CA ALA A 141 0.49 24.52 -7.19
C ALA A 141 0.98 25.39 -6.00
N ASN A 142 1.76 24.78 -5.11
CA ASN A 142 2.18 25.39 -3.84
C ASN A 142 3.67 25.81 -3.88
N GLU A 143 4.08 26.58 -2.88
CA GLU A 143 5.44 27.13 -2.80
C GLU A 143 6.49 26.05 -2.56
N TYR A 144 6.17 25.04 -1.74
CA TYR A 144 7.08 23.95 -1.40
C TYR A 144 7.44 23.09 -2.62
N GLY A 145 6.44 22.54 -3.31
CA GLY A 145 6.67 21.73 -4.52
C GLY A 145 7.39 22.54 -5.59
N THR A 146 7.04 23.81 -5.75
CA THR A 146 7.68 24.70 -6.74
C THR A 146 9.16 24.95 -6.43
N LYS A 147 9.56 25.22 -5.18
CA LYS A 147 10.96 25.52 -4.84
C LYS A 147 11.88 24.30 -5.04
N VAL A 148 11.42 23.09 -4.71
CA VAL A 148 12.22 21.85 -4.89
C VAL A 148 12.44 21.57 -6.38
N ASN A 149 11.40 21.71 -7.20
CA ASN A 149 11.49 21.54 -8.66
C ASN A 149 12.44 22.55 -9.31
N ILE A 150 12.36 23.83 -8.91
CA ILE A 150 13.29 24.88 -9.38
C ILE A 150 14.72 24.56 -8.98
N GLU A 151 14.96 24.15 -7.73
CA GLU A 151 16.29 23.77 -7.26
C GLU A 151 16.88 22.63 -8.11
N ALA A 152 16.10 21.57 -8.35
CA ALA A 152 16.54 20.42 -9.15
C ALA A 152 16.93 20.83 -10.57
N LEU A 153 16.05 21.55 -11.27
CA LEU A 153 16.29 22.02 -12.64
C LEU A 153 17.46 23.01 -12.70
N ALA A 154 17.61 23.87 -11.69
CA ALA A 154 18.69 24.85 -11.65
C ALA A 154 20.06 24.21 -11.44
N ARG A 155 20.15 23.13 -10.66
CA ARG A 155 21.39 22.39 -10.41
C ARG A 155 21.91 21.66 -11.64
N ILE A 156 21.03 21.27 -12.56
CA ILE A 156 21.37 20.50 -13.77
C ILE A 156 21.43 21.33 -15.05
N LYS A 157 20.90 22.57 -15.05
CA LYS A 157 20.78 23.42 -16.26
C LYS A 157 22.08 23.57 -17.06
N ASP A 158 23.22 23.62 -16.36
CA ASP A 158 24.53 23.86 -16.97
C ASP A 158 25.14 22.57 -17.53
N ASP A 159 24.72 21.40 -17.05
CA ASP A 159 25.14 20.09 -17.57
C ASP A 159 24.42 19.70 -18.88
N LEU A 160 23.26 20.31 -19.14
CA LEU A 160 22.42 19.95 -20.28
C LEU A 160 23.12 20.24 -21.61
N PRO A 161 23.00 19.34 -22.61
CA PRO A 161 23.49 19.60 -23.95
C PRO A 161 22.79 20.83 -24.55
N ALA A 162 23.48 21.54 -25.45
CA ALA A 162 22.87 22.62 -26.20
C ALA A 162 21.72 22.06 -27.06
N GLY A 163 20.55 22.71 -27.01
CA GLY A 163 19.34 22.24 -27.70
C GLY A 163 18.07 22.69 -26.99
N ALA A 164 16.92 22.23 -27.49
CA ALA A 164 15.62 22.68 -27.02
C ALA A 164 15.29 22.16 -25.62
N LEU A 165 15.83 21.02 -25.16
CA LEU A 165 15.72 20.59 -23.76
C LEU A 165 16.32 21.64 -22.81
N LYS A 166 17.53 22.14 -23.10
CA LYS A 166 18.18 23.17 -22.28
C LYS A 166 17.37 24.47 -22.30
N GLU A 167 16.89 24.88 -23.48
CA GLU A 167 16.03 26.05 -23.61
C GLU A 167 14.73 25.92 -22.80
N ARG A 168 14.10 24.75 -22.82
CA ARG A 168 12.89 24.47 -22.02
C ARG A 168 13.16 24.50 -20.53
N VAL A 169 14.28 23.95 -20.07
CA VAL A 169 14.67 24.04 -18.66
C VAL A 169 14.89 25.50 -18.24
N VAL A 170 15.55 26.30 -19.07
CA VAL A 170 15.73 27.74 -18.81
C VAL A 170 14.38 28.48 -18.77
N GLN A 171 13.46 28.17 -19.69
CA GLN A 171 12.11 28.76 -19.69
C GLN A 171 11.30 28.34 -18.46
N ALA A 172 11.39 27.06 -18.06
CA ALA A 172 10.71 26.55 -16.89
C ALA A 172 11.21 27.22 -15.61
N LEU A 173 12.53 27.41 -15.47
CA LEU A 173 13.14 28.16 -14.37
C LEU A 173 12.65 29.62 -14.32
N ALA A 174 12.56 30.28 -15.48
CA ALA A 174 12.06 31.65 -15.54
C ALA A 174 10.60 31.77 -15.11
N LYS A 175 9.74 30.83 -15.53
CA LYS A 175 8.32 30.77 -15.13
C LYS A 175 8.16 30.49 -13.64
N GLY A 176 8.85 29.48 -13.12
CA GLY A 176 8.81 29.13 -11.70
C GLY A 176 9.35 30.25 -10.81
N GLY A 177 10.44 30.91 -11.22
CA GLY A 177 10.96 32.10 -10.55
C GLY A 177 9.96 33.26 -10.57
N GLY A 178 9.23 33.44 -11.67
CA GLY A 178 8.14 34.42 -11.79
C GLY A 178 6.99 34.14 -10.82
N PHE A 179 6.54 32.90 -10.74
CA PHE A 179 5.51 32.48 -9.78
C PHE A 179 5.90 32.78 -8.32
N LEU A 180 7.11 32.37 -7.93
CA LEU A 180 7.64 32.60 -6.58
C LEU A 180 7.81 34.10 -6.27
N ARG A 181 8.25 34.88 -7.26
CA ARG A 181 8.35 36.35 -7.15
C ARG A 181 6.99 36.98 -6.94
N ASP A 182 5.98 36.58 -7.72
CA ASP A 182 4.66 37.17 -7.65
C ASP A 182 4.00 36.83 -6.30
N ARG A 183 4.22 35.62 -5.77
CA ARG A 183 3.83 35.25 -4.39
C ARG A 183 4.58 36.03 -3.33
N TYR A 184 5.88 36.24 -3.47
CA TYR A 184 6.66 37.07 -2.54
C TYR A 184 6.13 38.50 -2.47
N ALA A 185 5.77 39.08 -3.61
CA ALA A 185 5.17 40.40 -3.70
C ALA A 185 3.77 40.47 -3.05
N GLN A 186 3.00 39.38 -3.10
CA GLN A 186 1.61 39.32 -2.60
C GLN A 186 1.51 38.94 -1.11
N SER A 187 2.30 37.98 -0.64
CA SER A 187 2.37 37.61 0.77
C SER A 187 2.84 38.83 1.56
N ARG A 188 2.20 39.19 2.68
CA ARG A 188 2.63 40.32 3.52
C ARG A 188 3.86 40.00 4.39
N GLU A 189 4.46 38.82 4.21
CA GLU A 189 5.48 38.25 5.08
C GLU A 189 6.93 38.51 4.59
N THR A 190 7.89 38.48 5.51
CA THR A 190 9.33 38.59 5.25
C THR A 190 9.97 37.21 5.09
N TYR A 191 11.25 37.15 4.71
CA TYR A 191 12.06 35.95 4.86
C TYR A 191 11.88 35.36 6.27
N SER A 192 11.63 34.06 6.36
CA SER A 192 11.31 33.36 7.60
C SER A 192 11.97 31.98 7.60
N ASN A 193 12.48 31.54 8.75
CA ASN A 193 13.00 30.18 8.92
C ASN A 193 11.91 29.15 9.30
N GLY A 194 10.64 29.59 9.37
CA GLY A 194 9.49 28.83 9.85
C GLY A 194 8.92 27.86 8.82
N GLY A 195 9.41 26.62 8.82
CA GLY A 195 8.73 25.48 8.18
C GLY A 195 8.59 25.52 6.65
N PHE A 196 7.91 24.50 6.11
CA PHE A 196 7.89 24.15 4.69
C PHE A 196 7.21 25.17 3.76
N ALA A 197 6.31 26.00 4.29
CA ALA A 197 5.44 26.92 3.54
C ALA A 197 5.77 28.40 3.81
N THR A 198 7.06 28.76 3.88
CA THR A 198 7.50 30.15 3.98
C THR A 198 8.69 30.44 3.06
N PHE A 199 8.98 31.74 2.86
CA PHE A 199 10.17 32.23 2.16
C PHE A 199 11.43 31.97 3.00
N ASP A 200 11.97 30.76 2.88
CA ASP A 200 13.05 30.23 3.72
C ASP A 200 14.41 30.09 3.00
N ALA A 201 15.39 29.51 3.67
CA ALA A 201 16.72 29.29 3.13
C ALA A 201 16.73 28.47 1.82
N ARG A 202 15.82 27.49 1.69
CA ARG A 202 15.71 26.67 0.48
C ARG A 202 15.11 27.46 -0.68
N PHE A 203 14.14 28.32 -0.40
CA PHE A 203 13.62 29.27 -1.38
C PHE A 203 14.75 30.15 -1.96
N VAL A 204 15.54 30.77 -1.08
CA VAL A 204 16.67 31.60 -1.46
C VAL A 204 17.72 30.82 -2.25
N ALA A 205 18.01 29.59 -1.82
CA ALA A 205 18.90 28.67 -2.52
C ALA A 205 18.42 28.38 -3.95
N SER A 206 17.14 27.98 -4.10
CA SER A 206 16.55 27.60 -5.39
C SER A 206 16.59 28.74 -6.41
N LEU A 207 16.24 29.97 -6.00
CA LEU A 207 16.25 31.14 -6.87
C LEU A 207 17.67 31.62 -7.22
N THR A 208 18.58 31.56 -6.25
CA THR A 208 20.00 31.91 -6.50
C THR A 208 20.59 30.96 -7.53
N LEU A 209 20.35 29.65 -7.38
CA LEU A 209 20.76 28.63 -8.37
C LEU A 209 20.09 28.85 -9.73
N ALA A 210 18.81 29.25 -9.75
CA ALA A 210 18.09 29.56 -10.98
C ALA A 210 18.64 30.82 -11.69
N GLY A 211 19.46 31.64 -11.02
CA GLY A 211 20.07 32.86 -11.56
C GLY A 211 19.27 34.12 -11.30
N ALA A 212 18.33 34.11 -10.35
CA ALA A 212 17.60 35.30 -9.96
C ALA A 212 18.52 36.26 -9.19
N ASP A 213 18.50 37.55 -9.55
CA ASP A 213 19.18 38.59 -8.79
C ASP A 213 18.30 39.04 -7.61
N LEU A 214 18.54 38.41 -6.45
CA LEU A 214 17.80 38.67 -5.20
C LEU A 214 18.16 40.01 -4.53
N ALA A 215 19.07 40.80 -5.12
CA ALA A 215 19.45 42.13 -4.66
C ALA A 215 18.65 43.27 -5.34
N GLN A 216 17.70 42.94 -6.21
CA GLN A 216 17.00 43.93 -7.04
C GLN A 216 15.54 44.15 -6.61
N SER A 217 14.92 45.16 -7.22
CA SER A 217 13.57 45.68 -6.94
C SER A 217 12.40 44.68 -6.90
N PRO A 218 12.38 43.48 -7.53
CA PRO A 218 11.31 42.52 -7.30
C PRO A 218 11.41 41.76 -5.96
N TRP A 219 12.56 41.84 -5.29
CA TRP A 219 12.86 41.15 -4.03
C TRP A 219 13.13 42.13 -2.87
N LEU A 220 12.72 43.39 -3.03
CA LEU A 220 12.90 44.45 -2.05
C LEU A 220 11.65 44.59 -1.19
N ARG A 221 11.81 44.46 0.14
CA ARG A 221 10.74 44.68 1.12
C ARG A 221 11.26 45.46 2.31
N ASP A 222 10.52 46.49 2.74
CA ASP A 222 10.86 47.31 3.91
C ASP A 222 12.31 47.86 3.88
N GLY A 223 12.81 48.18 2.70
CA GLY A 223 14.17 48.73 2.50
C GLY A 223 15.30 47.70 2.54
N LYS A 224 15.00 46.40 2.67
CA LYS A 224 15.98 45.32 2.58
C LYS A 224 15.65 44.37 1.43
N THR A 225 16.68 43.97 0.69
CA THR A 225 16.52 42.95 -0.34
C THR A 225 16.44 41.57 0.31
N LEU A 226 15.82 40.59 -0.36
CA LEU A 226 15.76 39.21 0.12
C LEU A 226 17.18 38.64 0.35
N ARG A 227 18.14 39.02 -0.50
CA ARG A 227 19.57 38.70 -0.31
C ARG A 227 20.10 39.29 0.99
N ASP A 228 19.93 40.59 1.21
CA ASP A 228 20.49 41.27 2.39
C ASP A 228 19.86 40.74 3.68
N GLN A 229 18.56 40.47 3.67
CA GLN A 229 17.86 39.90 4.82
C GLN A 229 18.37 38.49 5.15
N ALA A 230 18.48 37.60 4.16
CA ALA A 230 18.97 36.24 4.38
C ALA A 230 20.44 36.20 4.82
N VAL A 231 21.31 37.04 4.24
CA VAL A 231 22.71 37.17 4.67
C VAL A 231 22.79 37.73 6.09
N SER A 232 22.06 38.80 6.40
CA SER A 232 22.04 39.39 7.75
C SER A 232 21.60 38.39 8.80
N ASP A 233 20.55 37.61 8.54
CA ASP A 233 20.05 36.60 9.49
C ASP A 233 21.04 35.45 9.66
N ALA A 234 21.71 35.01 8.59
CA ALA A 234 22.74 33.98 8.68
C ALA A 234 23.98 34.44 9.46
N VAL A 235 24.44 35.67 9.23
CA VAL A 235 25.55 36.27 10.01
C VAL A 235 25.16 36.38 11.48
N TYR A 236 23.96 36.88 11.78
CA TYR A 236 23.47 36.98 13.14
C TYR A 236 23.38 35.62 13.84
N ALA A 237 22.90 34.57 13.14
CA ALA A 237 22.84 33.21 13.67
C ALA A 237 24.24 32.63 13.92
N ALA A 238 25.21 32.91 13.04
CA ALA A 238 26.61 32.49 13.21
C ALA A 238 27.27 33.10 14.45
N GLU A 239 26.95 34.37 14.74
CA GLU A 239 27.48 35.10 15.90
C GLU A 239 26.72 34.78 17.20
N ASN A 240 25.47 34.31 17.08
CA ASN A 240 24.58 33.99 18.20
C ASN A 240 24.00 32.58 18.08
N PRO A 241 24.83 31.51 18.10
CA PRO A 241 24.37 30.14 17.92
C PRO A 241 23.68 29.55 19.17
N ALA A 242 23.88 30.16 20.34
CA ALA A 242 23.30 29.69 21.59
C ALA A 242 21.76 29.70 21.54
N GLY A 243 21.13 28.56 21.86
CA GLY A 243 19.68 28.41 21.88
C GLY A 243 19.03 28.12 20.51
N ARG A 244 19.83 28.02 19.43
CA ARG A 244 19.36 27.61 18.09
C ARG A 244 19.64 26.13 17.87
N SER A 245 18.74 25.42 17.20
CA SER A 245 18.95 24.02 16.84
C SER A 245 19.93 23.86 15.68
N ALA A 246 20.54 22.68 15.56
CA ALA A 246 21.40 22.32 14.43
C ALA A 246 20.67 22.49 13.09
N THR A 247 19.40 22.09 13.00
CA THR A 247 18.55 22.26 11.81
C THR A 247 18.37 23.73 11.43
N GLU A 248 18.19 24.61 12.41
CA GLU A 248 18.06 26.04 12.16
C GLU A 248 19.37 26.65 11.64
N LEU A 249 20.50 26.31 12.27
CA LEU A 249 21.82 26.74 11.82
C LEU A 249 22.16 26.18 10.42
N ALA A 250 21.75 24.95 10.10
CA ALA A 250 21.93 24.33 8.80
C ALA A 250 21.20 25.08 7.67
N LYS A 251 20.00 25.62 7.94
CA LYS A 251 19.28 26.52 7.01
C LYS A 251 20.12 27.77 6.70
N HIS A 252 20.67 28.40 7.73
CA HIS A 252 21.54 29.58 7.55
C HIS A 252 22.82 29.26 6.79
N LEU A 253 23.46 28.12 7.08
CA LEU A 253 24.64 27.64 6.36
C LEU A 253 24.34 27.46 4.87
N THR A 254 23.21 26.83 4.55
CA THR A 254 22.76 26.61 3.17
C THR A 254 22.59 27.92 2.41
N ALA A 255 21.87 28.89 3.00
CA ALA A 255 21.62 30.19 2.38
C ALA A 255 22.92 30.98 2.17
N LEU A 256 23.75 31.10 3.21
CA LEU A 256 24.99 31.89 3.15
C LEU A 256 25.98 31.30 2.14
N SER A 257 26.12 29.98 2.11
CA SER A 257 27.04 29.29 1.19
C SER A 257 26.71 29.51 -0.28
N LEU A 258 25.44 29.78 -0.61
CA LEU A 258 25.01 30.06 -1.99
C LEU A 258 25.01 31.55 -2.31
N LEU A 259 24.56 32.40 -1.38
CA LEU A 259 24.49 33.84 -1.61
C LEU A 259 25.88 34.49 -1.65
N GLN A 260 26.77 34.08 -0.74
CA GLN A 260 28.12 34.62 -0.60
C GLN A 260 29.12 33.49 -0.34
N PRO A 261 29.48 32.71 -1.38
CA PRO A 261 30.50 31.68 -1.26
C PRO A 261 31.81 32.27 -0.72
N GLY A 262 32.42 31.61 0.27
CA GLY A 262 33.66 32.06 0.91
C GLY A 262 33.49 33.09 2.03
N HIS A 263 32.27 33.40 2.46
CA HIS A 263 32.04 34.27 3.62
C HIS A 263 32.62 33.66 4.91
N GLU A 264 33.31 34.46 5.72
CA GLU A 264 34.01 34.00 6.93
C GLU A 264 33.12 33.30 7.97
N LYS A 265 31.82 33.61 7.97
CA LYS A 265 30.84 33.02 8.91
C LYS A 265 30.39 31.60 8.54
N ILE A 266 30.73 31.10 7.35
CA ILE A 266 30.40 29.72 6.92
C ILE A 266 31.06 28.71 7.85
N ASP A 267 32.35 28.90 8.15
CA ASP A 267 33.09 28.01 9.07
C ASP A 267 32.54 28.10 10.50
N LEU A 268 32.11 29.29 10.94
CA LEU A 268 31.48 29.45 12.26
C LEU A 268 30.15 28.71 12.37
N LEU A 269 29.30 28.77 11.33
CA LEU A 269 28.06 27.99 11.29
C LEU A 269 28.35 26.48 11.26
N GLY A 270 29.30 26.05 10.43
CA GLY A 270 29.72 24.64 10.37
C GLY A 270 30.21 24.12 11.72
N ASN A 271 31.10 24.87 12.39
CA ASN A 271 31.60 24.54 13.72
C ASN A 271 30.47 24.52 14.77
N ALA A 272 29.54 25.47 14.73
CA ALA A 272 28.42 25.53 15.67
C ALA A 272 27.50 24.32 15.51
N ILE A 273 27.22 23.89 14.28
CA ILE A 273 26.41 22.70 13.99
C ILE A 273 27.13 21.44 14.48
N ARG A 274 28.41 21.26 14.12
CA ARG A 274 29.22 20.11 14.59
C ARG A 274 29.33 20.06 16.11
N GLY A 275 29.39 21.21 16.78
CA GLY A 275 29.37 21.29 18.24
C GLY A 275 28.06 20.83 18.90
N GLN A 276 26.96 20.71 18.13
CA GLN A 276 25.67 20.17 18.60
C GLN A 276 25.49 18.68 18.26
N GLN A 277 26.55 18.02 17.78
CA GLN A 277 26.53 16.58 17.52
C GLN A 277 26.15 15.80 18.78
N GLN A 278 25.24 14.85 18.61
CA GLN A 278 24.79 13.91 19.63
C GLN A 278 25.27 12.49 19.27
N THR A 279 25.47 11.67 20.30
CA THR A 279 25.91 10.28 20.14
C THR A 279 25.06 9.35 21.00
N VAL A 280 24.54 8.28 20.40
CA VAL A 280 23.87 7.18 21.10
C VAL A 280 24.45 5.87 20.57
N GLY A 281 25.09 5.10 21.45
CA GLY A 281 25.91 3.96 21.03
C GLY A 281 27.02 4.41 20.07
N ASP A 282 27.14 3.74 18.92
CA ASP A 282 28.09 4.09 17.86
C ASP A 282 27.52 5.05 16.81
N SER A 283 26.29 5.56 16.97
CA SER A 283 25.62 6.43 16.00
C SER A 283 25.80 7.92 16.28
N VAL A 284 25.86 8.73 15.21
CA VAL A 284 25.99 10.20 15.26
C VAL A 284 24.75 10.85 14.64
N TYR A 285 24.17 11.83 15.35
CA TYR A 285 22.98 12.58 14.91
C TYR A 285 22.96 14.00 15.49
N PHE A 286 22.01 14.84 15.07
CA PHE A 286 21.95 16.27 15.31
C PHE A 286 20.57 16.73 15.80
N GLY A 287 19.50 16.04 15.42
CA GLY A 287 18.13 16.45 15.71
C GLY A 287 17.30 15.45 16.50
N ALA A 288 15.97 15.65 16.47
CA ALA A 288 15.02 14.75 17.11
C ALA A 288 14.42 13.74 16.12
N SER A 289 14.73 13.89 14.83
CA SER A 289 14.18 13.07 13.75
C SER A 289 15.18 12.94 12.59
N ILE A 290 15.02 11.89 11.79
CA ILE A 290 15.81 11.72 10.56
C ILE A 290 15.73 12.93 9.60
N TYR A 291 14.61 13.66 9.57
CA TYR A 291 14.50 14.86 8.71
C TYR A 291 15.45 15.98 9.14
N ASP A 292 15.65 16.17 10.45
CA ASP A 292 16.61 17.13 10.97
C ASP A 292 18.03 16.74 10.56
N ASP A 293 18.37 15.48 10.74
CA ASP A 293 19.68 14.92 10.46
C ASP A 293 20.03 14.98 8.98
N VAL A 294 19.12 14.57 8.11
CA VAL A 294 19.29 14.63 6.66
C VAL A 294 19.45 16.08 6.19
N ALA A 295 18.67 17.02 6.74
CA ALA A 295 18.81 18.44 6.44
C ALA A 295 20.17 19.00 6.90
N VAL A 296 20.62 18.64 8.11
CA VAL A 296 21.90 19.07 8.67
C VAL A 296 23.08 18.53 7.86
N LEU A 297 23.10 17.21 7.61
CA LEU A 297 24.16 16.56 6.84
C LEU A 297 24.23 17.10 5.41
N SER A 298 23.08 17.31 4.77
CA SER A 298 23.00 17.91 3.43
C SER A 298 23.53 19.34 3.38
N ALA A 299 23.30 20.15 4.43
CA ALA A 299 23.80 21.52 4.52
C ALA A 299 25.30 21.57 4.80
N LEU A 300 25.80 20.72 5.71
CA LEU A 300 27.22 20.59 5.99
C LEU A 300 27.99 20.12 4.76
N GLY A 301 27.46 19.13 4.03
CA GLY A 301 28.07 18.67 2.76
C GLY A 301 28.15 19.79 1.73
N GLN A 302 27.05 20.55 1.55
CA GLN A 302 27.04 21.69 0.64
C GLN A 302 28.02 22.80 1.04
N GLY A 303 28.22 23.03 2.35
CA GLY A 303 29.19 24.00 2.86
C GLY A 303 30.64 23.50 2.91
N ASN A 304 30.91 22.25 2.50
CA ASN A 304 32.18 21.57 2.70
C ASN A 304 32.62 21.53 4.18
N GLN A 305 31.68 21.22 5.07
CA GLN A 305 31.78 21.28 6.53
C GLN A 305 31.57 19.90 7.20
N LEU A 306 31.68 18.79 6.45
CA LEU A 306 31.50 17.43 6.98
C LEU A 306 32.76 16.83 7.65
N GLY A 307 33.92 17.48 7.52
CA GLY A 307 35.24 16.85 7.74
C GLY A 307 35.48 16.13 9.07
N ASP A 308 34.78 16.50 10.14
CA ASP A 308 34.93 15.87 11.47
C ASP A 308 33.83 14.84 11.80
N ILE A 309 32.85 14.65 10.91
CA ILE A 309 31.73 13.71 11.11
C ILE A 309 32.10 12.37 10.50
N ASP A 310 32.05 11.32 11.33
CA ASP A 310 32.29 9.95 10.88
C ASP A 310 31.12 9.47 9.99
N PRO A 311 31.38 9.16 8.71
CA PRO A 311 30.33 8.76 7.77
C PRO A 311 29.66 7.44 8.13
N VAL A 312 30.40 6.50 8.75
CA VAL A 312 29.86 5.19 9.15
C VAL A 312 28.90 5.36 10.31
N LYS A 313 29.22 6.26 11.25
CA LYS A 313 28.37 6.55 12.41
C LYS A 313 27.13 7.35 12.05
N ALA A 314 27.25 8.27 11.09
CA ALA A 314 26.09 8.98 10.54
C ALA A 314 25.17 8.00 9.80
N LEU A 315 25.73 7.13 8.95
CA LEU A 315 24.97 6.08 8.25
C LEU A 315 24.30 5.11 9.23
N ALA A 316 24.96 4.74 10.33
CA ALA A 316 24.40 3.88 11.36
C ALA A 316 23.10 4.48 11.97
N TYR A 317 23.08 5.79 12.22
CA TYR A 317 21.87 6.48 12.65
C TYR A 317 20.77 6.44 11.58
N LEU A 318 21.11 6.80 10.34
CA LEU A 318 20.14 6.78 9.23
C LEU A 318 19.56 5.37 9.03
N ASN A 319 20.38 4.32 9.17
CA ASN A 319 19.97 2.92 9.05
C ASN A 319 18.94 2.48 10.10
N MET A 320 18.71 3.23 11.17
CA MET A 320 17.61 2.98 12.11
C MET A 320 16.23 3.18 11.45
N TYR A 321 16.18 3.89 10.34
CA TYR A 321 14.97 4.20 9.56
C TYR A 321 14.93 3.43 8.23
N ARG A 322 15.83 2.47 8.03
CA ARG A 322 15.99 1.70 6.78
C ARG A 322 15.01 0.52 6.72
N THR A 323 14.34 0.36 5.60
CA THR A 323 13.41 -0.73 5.29
C THR A 323 13.85 -1.43 4.00
N ALA A 324 13.91 -2.77 4.01
CA ALA A 324 14.18 -3.54 2.79
C ALA A 324 12.96 -3.51 1.86
N HIS A 325 13.21 -3.30 0.56
CA HIS A 325 12.17 -3.25 -0.46
C HIS A 325 12.25 -4.46 -1.40
N SER A 326 11.10 -4.93 -1.86
CA SER A 326 10.96 -5.88 -2.95
C SER A 326 10.09 -5.30 -4.05
N ASP A 327 10.43 -5.58 -5.31
CA ASP A 327 9.65 -5.14 -6.46
C ASP A 327 8.25 -5.77 -6.53
N ASP A 328 7.47 -5.36 -7.53
CA ASP A 328 6.12 -5.88 -7.80
C ASP A 328 6.07 -7.42 -7.97
N TRP A 329 7.21 -8.08 -8.16
CA TRP A 329 7.33 -9.54 -8.30
C TRP A 329 7.89 -10.22 -7.04
N GLY A 330 8.07 -9.48 -5.94
CA GLY A 330 8.62 -9.96 -4.68
C GLY A 330 10.14 -10.13 -4.69
N THR A 331 10.82 -9.68 -5.75
CA THR A 331 12.29 -9.76 -5.86
C THR A 331 12.92 -8.63 -5.05
N PRO A 332 13.94 -8.90 -4.20
CA PRO A 332 14.64 -7.85 -3.47
C PRO A 332 15.14 -6.75 -4.41
N ALA A 333 14.79 -5.51 -4.13
CA ALA A 333 14.98 -4.38 -5.02
C ALA A 333 15.43 -3.11 -4.27
N GLY A 334 16.46 -3.24 -3.44
CA GLY A 334 17.07 -2.12 -2.74
C GLY A 334 16.42 -1.81 -1.39
N VAL A 335 16.65 -0.59 -0.89
CA VAL A 335 16.15 -0.14 0.41
C VAL A 335 15.55 1.26 0.38
N ALA A 336 14.52 1.44 1.20
CA ALA A 336 13.89 2.72 1.46
C ALA A 336 14.25 3.22 2.85
N TYR A 337 14.07 4.52 3.07
CA TYR A 337 14.12 5.16 4.39
C TYR A 337 12.77 5.82 4.67
N GLY A 338 12.33 5.77 5.93
CA GLY A 338 11.00 6.22 6.30
C GLY A 338 10.86 6.48 7.80
N SER A 339 10.03 7.47 8.18
CA SER A 339 9.76 7.82 9.58
C SER A 339 8.27 7.79 9.93
N TYR A 340 7.41 8.33 9.07
CA TYR A 340 5.95 8.25 9.20
C TYR A 340 5.40 6.99 8.52
N SER A 341 6.06 6.53 7.46
CA SER A 341 5.79 5.27 6.78
C SER A 341 7.08 4.48 6.60
N PRO A 342 7.04 3.15 6.50
CA PRO A 342 8.26 2.34 6.34
C PRO A 342 9.07 2.70 5.09
N GLU A 343 8.39 3.10 4.02
CA GLU A 343 8.99 3.49 2.75
C GLU A 343 8.53 4.91 2.36
N GLU A 344 9.43 5.88 2.45
CA GLU A 344 9.19 7.25 2.01
C GLU A 344 10.17 7.64 0.89
N PRO A 345 9.76 7.58 -0.38
CA PRO A 345 10.65 7.89 -1.51
C PRO A 345 11.32 9.26 -1.45
N GLU A 346 10.61 10.29 -0.96
CA GLU A 346 11.15 11.65 -0.82
C GLU A 346 12.28 11.68 0.21
N LEU A 347 12.03 11.17 1.42
CA LEU A 347 13.05 11.07 2.47
C LEU A 347 14.22 10.19 2.01
N THR A 348 13.94 9.10 1.29
CA THR A 348 14.96 8.21 0.74
C THR A 348 15.90 8.94 -0.24
N ALA A 349 15.34 9.79 -1.11
CA ALA A 349 16.15 10.64 -1.99
C ALA A 349 16.93 11.74 -1.23
N GLN A 350 16.37 12.27 -0.14
CA GLN A 350 17.07 13.22 0.71
C GLN A 350 18.21 12.55 1.50
N VAL A 351 18.03 11.31 1.97
CA VAL A 351 19.10 10.48 2.55
C VAL A 351 20.23 10.27 1.53
N LEU A 352 19.89 9.94 0.28
CA LEU A 352 20.86 9.84 -0.80
C LEU A 352 21.66 11.15 -1.00
N SER A 353 20.96 12.29 -0.94
CA SER A 353 21.59 13.62 -0.99
C SER A 353 22.51 13.90 0.20
N ALA A 354 22.16 13.46 1.41
CA ALA A 354 23.01 13.61 2.59
C ALA A 354 24.28 12.77 2.48
N LEU A 355 24.15 11.51 2.02
CA LEU A 355 25.29 10.59 1.86
C LEU A 355 26.29 11.07 0.80
N SER A 356 25.82 11.77 -0.24
CA SER A 356 26.69 12.31 -1.31
C SER A 356 27.75 13.31 -0.86
N GLY A 357 27.61 13.90 0.34
CA GLY A 357 28.59 14.84 0.88
C GLY A 357 29.80 14.17 1.53
N PHE A 358 29.72 12.88 1.86
CA PHE A 358 30.79 12.17 2.55
C PHE A 358 31.84 11.63 1.57
N THR A 359 33.07 11.47 2.05
CA THR A 359 34.08 10.68 1.34
C THR A 359 33.63 9.21 1.32
N HIS A 360 33.36 8.70 0.13
CA HIS A 360 32.84 7.36 -0.12
C HIS A 360 33.73 6.25 0.46
N GLY A 361 33.12 5.41 1.31
CA GLY A 361 33.69 4.16 1.83
C GLY A 361 32.71 3.02 1.54
N ARG A 362 33.19 1.76 1.61
CA ARG A 362 32.45 0.57 1.16
C ARG A 362 30.99 0.52 1.66
N ASP A 363 30.74 0.87 2.91
CA ASP A 363 29.39 0.80 3.51
C ASP A 363 28.47 1.92 3.02
N VAL A 364 29.01 3.13 2.83
CA VAL A 364 28.28 4.27 2.24
C VAL A 364 27.97 3.97 0.78
N ASP A 365 28.91 3.39 0.04
CA ASP A 365 28.72 3.00 -1.36
C ASP A 365 27.64 1.93 -1.52
N ALA A 366 27.62 0.95 -0.62
CA ALA A 366 26.57 -0.07 -0.60
C ALA A 366 25.20 0.56 -0.29
N ALA A 367 25.12 1.47 0.67
CA ALA A 367 23.88 2.17 0.99
C ALA A 367 23.38 3.04 -0.18
N VAL A 368 24.28 3.77 -0.85
CA VAL A 368 23.98 4.53 -2.06
C VAL A 368 23.41 3.62 -3.14
N ALA A 369 24.06 2.48 -3.43
CA ALA A 369 23.61 1.53 -4.45
C ALA A 369 22.24 0.90 -4.11
N ASP A 370 21.99 0.56 -2.84
CA ASP A 370 20.70 0.03 -2.39
C ASP A 370 19.57 1.07 -2.57
N ILE A 371 19.83 2.34 -2.25
CA ILE A 371 18.86 3.42 -2.42
C ILE A 371 18.57 3.68 -3.90
N GLU A 372 19.61 3.72 -4.76
CA GLU A 372 19.42 3.87 -6.20
C GLU A 372 18.60 2.71 -6.79
N THR A 373 18.84 1.49 -6.32
CA THR A 373 18.09 0.31 -6.75
C THR A 373 16.61 0.44 -6.40
N TYR A 374 16.31 0.89 -5.19
CA TYR A 374 14.94 1.16 -4.74
C TYR A 374 14.25 2.24 -5.57
N LEU A 375 14.88 3.40 -5.72
CA LEU A 375 14.29 4.51 -6.47
C LEU A 375 14.04 4.12 -7.94
N LYS A 376 14.91 3.31 -8.56
CA LYS A 376 14.71 2.77 -9.91
C LYS A 376 13.62 1.71 -10.00
N SER A 377 13.40 0.91 -8.95
CA SER A 377 12.37 -0.14 -8.93
C SER A 377 10.96 0.46 -8.87
N ILE A 378 10.78 1.51 -8.09
CA ILE A 378 9.49 2.20 -7.97
C ILE A 378 9.27 3.21 -9.09
N GLN A 379 10.32 3.62 -9.81
CA GLN A 379 10.21 4.57 -10.92
C GLN A 379 9.23 4.08 -11.98
N ARG A 380 8.21 4.90 -12.27
CA ARG A 380 7.19 4.52 -13.24
C ARG A 380 7.76 4.42 -14.65
N LYS A 381 7.43 3.33 -15.34
CA LYS A 381 7.84 3.11 -16.73
C LYS A 381 7.22 4.13 -17.69
N ASP A 382 6.05 4.68 -17.36
CA ASP A 382 5.29 5.57 -18.22
C ASP A 382 5.74 7.01 -18.23
N THR A 383 6.15 7.51 -17.08
CA THR A 383 6.40 8.93 -16.86
C THR A 383 7.83 9.18 -16.40
N ALA A 384 8.57 8.12 -16.05
CA ALA A 384 9.83 8.17 -15.31
C ALA A 384 9.73 8.85 -13.93
N ALA A 385 8.52 9.11 -13.45
CA ALA A 385 8.27 9.70 -12.14
C ALA A 385 8.66 8.73 -11.02
N ILE A 386 9.10 9.28 -9.89
CA ILE A 386 9.17 8.55 -8.63
C ILE A 386 7.80 8.69 -7.93
N PRO A 387 7.01 7.62 -7.83
CA PRO A 387 5.63 7.71 -7.40
C PRO A 387 5.52 7.90 -5.88
N VAL A 388 4.63 8.80 -5.46
CA VAL A 388 4.16 8.97 -4.07
C VAL A 388 2.67 9.34 -4.09
N SER A 389 1.97 9.21 -2.97
CA SER A 389 0.61 9.74 -2.87
C SER A 389 0.66 11.28 -2.86
N GLY A 390 -0.19 11.92 -3.67
CA GLY A 390 -0.23 13.37 -3.77
C GLY A 390 0.65 13.93 -4.89
N ASP A 391 1.91 14.28 -4.59
CA ASP A 391 2.78 15.03 -5.51
C ASP A 391 4.12 14.34 -5.81
N SER A 392 4.14 13.61 -6.92
CA SER A 392 5.33 12.95 -7.45
C SER A 392 6.37 13.89 -8.04
N SER A 393 6.04 15.16 -8.33
CA SER A 393 7.02 16.12 -8.86
C SER A 393 8.09 16.45 -7.82
N THR A 394 7.69 16.60 -6.55
CA THR A 394 8.60 16.91 -5.44
C THR A 394 9.60 15.78 -5.22
N THR A 395 9.12 14.54 -5.09
CA THR A 395 10.01 13.37 -4.92
C THR A 395 10.94 13.17 -6.12
N THR A 396 10.42 13.30 -7.33
CA THR A 396 11.23 13.16 -8.56
C THR A 396 12.33 14.24 -8.61
N ALA A 397 12.02 15.46 -8.17
CA ALA A 397 12.98 16.54 -8.06
C ALA A 397 14.05 16.27 -6.99
N GLU A 398 13.69 15.75 -5.81
CA GLU A 398 14.67 15.34 -4.78
C GLU A 398 15.61 14.23 -5.29
N THR A 399 15.07 13.25 -6.02
CA THR A 399 15.90 12.22 -6.67
C THR A 399 16.89 12.84 -7.65
N LEU A 400 16.45 13.76 -8.51
CA LEU A 400 17.34 14.42 -9.46
C LEU A 400 18.42 15.27 -8.76
N ILE A 401 18.08 15.94 -7.65
CA ILE A 401 19.04 16.66 -6.80
C ILE A 401 20.08 15.67 -6.25
N ALA A 402 19.65 14.53 -5.72
CA ALA A 402 20.53 13.51 -5.16
C ALA A 402 21.53 12.97 -6.19
N LEU A 403 21.05 12.61 -7.39
CA LEU A 403 21.90 12.11 -8.48
C LEU A 403 22.94 13.16 -8.90
N LYS A 404 22.54 14.42 -9.02
CA LYS A 404 23.48 15.51 -9.33
C LYS A 404 24.52 15.69 -8.22
N ARG A 405 24.14 15.57 -6.95
CA ARG A 405 25.07 15.70 -5.81
C ARG A 405 26.05 14.53 -5.71
N LEU A 406 25.64 13.32 -6.09
CA LEU A 406 26.52 12.16 -6.26
C LEU A 406 27.53 12.31 -7.40
N GLY A 407 27.46 13.41 -8.17
CA GLY A 407 28.37 13.69 -9.27
C GLY A 407 28.01 12.97 -10.57
N LEU A 408 26.80 12.38 -10.69
CA LEU A 408 26.36 11.80 -11.95
C LEU A 408 26.21 12.90 -13.00
N THR A 409 26.71 12.61 -14.19
CA THR A 409 26.59 13.46 -15.38
C THR A 409 25.22 13.32 -16.01
N PHE A 410 24.84 14.27 -16.87
CA PHE A 410 23.62 14.20 -17.68
C PHE A 410 23.46 12.83 -18.38
N ASP A 411 24.53 12.31 -18.95
CA ASP A 411 24.52 11.03 -19.65
C ASP A 411 24.23 9.83 -18.72
N GLN A 412 24.51 9.94 -17.41
CA GLN A 412 24.31 8.87 -16.41
C GLN A 412 22.92 8.83 -15.79
N TYR A 413 22.11 9.90 -15.90
CA TYR A 413 20.74 9.91 -15.35
C TYR A 413 19.65 10.22 -16.38
N ALA A 414 19.99 10.68 -17.60
CA ALA A 414 19.01 11.04 -18.62
C ALA A 414 18.92 10.04 -19.79
N ARG A 415 19.87 9.11 -19.95
CA ARG A 415 19.90 8.13 -21.05
C ARG A 415 19.24 6.79 -20.69
N VAL A 416 18.70 6.13 -21.72
CA VAL A 416 17.86 4.92 -21.61
C VAL A 416 18.59 3.71 -21.02
N ASP A 417 19.91 3.61 -21.18
CA ASP A 417 20.74 2.50 -20.70
C ASP A 417 21.11 2.57 -19.21
N THR A 418 20.74 3.65 -18.52
CA THR A 418 21.16 3.94 -17.14
C THR A 418 20.19 3.41 -16.07
N GLY A 419 18.98 3.03 -16.48
CA GLY A 419 17.87 2.65 -15.60
C GLY A 419 17.07 3.82 -15.01
N TRP A 420 17.54 5.07 -15.13
CA TRP A 420 16.86 6.29 -14.70
C TRP A 420 15.97 6.93 -15.77
N ALA A 421 16.15 6.54 -17.03
CA ALA A 421 15.22 6.86 -18.10
C ALA A 421 14.41 5.62 -18.45
N LYS A 422 13.13 5.82 -18.74
CA LYS A 422 12.17 4.77 -19.10
C LYS A 422 11.57 5.09 -20.46
N GLU A 423 11.44 4.09 -21.29
CA GLU A 423 10.65 4.23 -22.50
C GLU A 423 9.15 4.34 -22.16
N PRO A 424 8.44 5.40 -22.60
CA PRO A 424 6.99 5.47 -22.41
C PRO A 424 6.28 4.23 -23.00
N PRO A 425 5.32 3.59 -22.32
CA PRO A 425 4.73 2.36 -22.81
C PRO A 425 4.03 2.56 -24.15
N VAL A 426 4.06 1.49 -24.95
CA VAL A 426 3.57 1.48 -26.33
C VAL A 426 2.10 1.87 -26.41
N LYS A 427 1.26 1.32 -25.50
CA LYS A 427 -0.18 1.58 -25.53
C LYS A 427 -0.51 3.07 -25.28
N PRO A 428 -0.05 3.74 -24.20
CA PRO A 428 -0.29 5.18 -24.04
C PRO A 428 0.21 6.06 -25.19
N LEU A 429 1.36 5.74 -25.80
CA LEU A 429 1.83 6.43 -27.02
C LEU A 429 0.84 6.28 -28.18
N ALA A 430 0.36 5.05 -28.40
CA ALA A 430 -0.60 4.75 -29.45
C ALA A 430 -1.96 5.44 -29.22
N LEU A 431 -2.47 5.40 -27.98
CA LEU A 431 -3.74 6.06 -27.65
C LEU A 431 -3.61 7.58 -27.77
N SER A 432 -2.50 8.15 -27.31
CA SER A 432 -2.20 9.58 -27.48
C SER A 432 -2.10 9.96 -28.95
N LEU A 433 -1.50 9.12 -29.80
CA LEU A 433 -1.44 9.34 -31.25
C LEU A 433 -2.85 9.42 -31.85
N LEU A 434 -3.74 8.47 -31.50
CA LEU A 434 -5.14 8.49 -31.95
C LEU A 434 -5.86 9.78 -31.54
N ALA A 435 -5.68 10.22 -30.29
CA ALA A 435 -6.27 11.47 -29.81
C ALA A 435 -5.73 12.70 -30.54
N MET A 436 -4.40 12.78 -30.75
CA MET A 436 -3.79 13.93 -31.43
C MET A 436 -4.18 14.01 -32.91
N GLU A 437 -4.29 12.88 -33.61
CA GLU A 437 -4.84 12.84 -34.97
C GLU A 437 -6.31 13.31 -34.99
N ALA A 438 -7.15 12.84 -34.06
CA ALA A 438 -8.55 13.25 -33.95
C ALA A 438 -8.70 14.75 -33.62
N LEU A 439 -7.85 15.29 -32.76
CA LEU A 439 -7.80 16.71 -32.40
C LEU A 439 -7.17 17.60 -33.48
N LYS A 440 -6.57 17.01 -34.52
CA LYS A 440 -5.81 17.68 -35.59
C LYS A 440 -4.56 18.41 -35.08
N GLU A 441 -3.90 17.84 -34.08
CA GLU A 441 -2.64 18.32 -33.50
C GLU A 441 -1.42 17.70 -34.22
N GLY A 442 -1.24 18.07 -35.49
CA GLY A 442 -0.33 17.38 -36.42
C GLY A 442 1.12 17.25 -35.93
N ASP A 443 1.68 18.30 -35.32
CA ASP A 443 3.07 18.27 -34.83
C ASP A 443 3.25 17.27 -33.67
N ARG A 444 2.27 17.19 -32.76
CA ARG A 444 2.27 16.21 -31.65
C ARG A 444 2.09 14.80 -32.19
N ALA A 445 1.15 14.62 -33.10
CA ALA A 445 0.88 13.34 -33.74
C ALA A 445 2.10 12.81 -34.53
N ASN A 446 2.85 13.68 -35.21
CA ASN A 446 4.09 13.30 -35.89
C ASN A 446 5.14 12.81 -34.90
N ARG A 447 5.40 13.56 -33.81
CA ARG A 447 6.37 13.15 -32.78
C ARG A 447 6.01 11.81 -32.14
N LEU A 448 4.74 11.60 -31.79
CA LEU A 448 4.28 10.34 -31.20
C LEU A 448 4.44 9.15 -32.17
N ALA A 449 4.13 9.37 -33.45
CA ALA A 449 4.33 8.34 -34.47
C ALA A 449 5.82 8.02 -34.68
N ASP A 450 6.69 9.03 -34.76
CA ASP A 450 8.13 8.85 -34.90
C ASP A 450 8.71 8.05 -33.71
N MET A 451 8.23 8.32 -32.49
CA MET A 451 8.60 7.55 -31.30
C MET A 451 8.18 6.07 -31.38
N LEU A 452 6.99 5.77 -31.90
CA LEU A 452 6.55 4.38 -32.10
C LEU A 452 7.38 3.69 -33.19
N LEU A 453 7.58 4.36 -34.32
CA LEU A 453 8.34 3.82 -35.45
C LEU A 453 9.80 3.52 -35.07
N ALA A 454 10.43 4.38 -34.27
CA ALA A 454 11.81 4.19 -33.80
C ALA A 454 12.02 2.94 -32.93
N ARG A 455 10.95 2.37 -32.36
CA ARG A 455 11.01 1.20 -31.48
C ARG A 455 10.68 -0.12 -32.17
N HIS A 456 10.12 -0.03 -33.36
CA HIS A 456 9.62 -1.20 -34.06
C HIS A 456 10.79 -2.12 -34.47
N SER A 457 10.60 -3.44 -34.30
CA SER A 457 11.50 -4.45 -34.85
C SER A 457 10.72 -5.67 -35.36
N PRO A 458 11.29 -6.44 -36.32
CA PRO A 458 10.60 -7.58 -36.91
C PRO A 458 10.28 -8.71 -35.91
N GLN A 459 11.13 -8.94 -34.89
CA GLN A 459 10.94 -10.05 -33.94
C GLN A 459 10.12 -9.64 -32.72
N GLN A 460 10.22 -8.39 -32.28
CA GLN A 460 9.64 -7.93 -31.02
C GLN A 460 8.48 -6.97 -31.22
N GLY A 461 8.12 -6.58 -32.46
CA GLY A 461 7.10 -5.56 -32.67
C GLY A 461 7.55 -4.27 -31.98
N PHE A 462 6.74 -3.73 -31.07
CA PHE A 462 7.12 -2.54 -30.28
C PHE A 462 7.48 -2.89 -28.83
N SER A 463 6.77 -3.83 -28.21
CA SER A 463 6.95 -4.23 -26.79
C SER A 463 7.00 -5.74 -26.57
N ASN A 464 7.08 -6.52 -27.66
CA ASN A 464 7.01 -7.97 -27.69
C ASN A 464 5.73 -8.53 -27.05
N SER A 465 4.63 -7.79 -27.17
CA SER A 465 3.32 -8.20 -26.67
C SER A 465 2.23 -7.76 -27.62
N ILE A 466 1.52 -8.71 -28.23
CA ILE A 466 0.44 -8.43 -29.17
C ILE A 466 -0.69 -7.62 -28.51
N TYR A 467 -0.89 -7.77 -27.18
CA TYR A 467 -1.88 -7.03 -26.40
C TYR A 467 -1.62 -5.52 -26.35
N SER A 468 -0.35 -5.12 -26.44
CA SER A 468 0.05 -3.70 -26.47
C SER A 468 0.36 -3.23 -27.89
N ASP A 469 1.01 -4.08 -28.68
CA ASP A 469 1.47 -3.76 -30.04
C ASP A 469 0.29 -3.59 -31.03
N GLY A 470 -0.82 -4.30 -30.81
CA GLY A 470 -2.05 -4.14 -31.60
C GLY A 470 -2.51 -2.68 -31.67
N TRP A 471 -2.53 -1.99 -30.52
CA TRP A 471 -2.88 -0.58 -30.44
C TRP A 471 -1.93 0.33 -31.23
N ALA A 472 -0.62 0.06 -31.20
CA ALA A 472 0.36 0.84 -31.94
C ALA A 472 0.23 0.68 -33.46
N TYR A 473 0.02 -0.55 -33.95
CA TYR A 473 -0.23 -0.76 -35.38
C TYR A 473 -1.52 -0.10 -35.83
N LEU A 474 -2.59 -0.16 -35.03
CA LEU A 474 -3.84 0.53 -35.31
C LEU A 474 -3.64 2.05 -35.39
N ALA A 475 -2.99 2.64 -34.39
CA ALA A 475 -2.75 4.08 -34.34
C ALA A 475 -1.89 4.56 -35.52
N LEU A 476 -0.81 3.85 -35.85
CA LEU A 476 0.02 4.16 -37.01
C LEU A 476 -0.72 3.93 -38.34
N GLY A 477 -1.59 2.93 -38.41
CA GLY A 477 -2.43 2.65 -39.58
C GLY A 477 -3.47 3.74 -39.83
N GLU A 478 -4.22 4.15 -38.80
CA GLU A 478 -5.19 5.25 -38.90
C GLU A 478 -4.49 6.59 -39.19
N ALA A 479 -3.27 6.80 -38.69
CA ALA A 479 -2.45 7.96 -39.02
C ALA A 479 -1.79 7.90 -40.42
N GLY A 480 -1.85 6.75 -41.10
CA GLY A 480 -1.19 6.54 -42.40
C GLY A 480 0.35 6.55 -42.34
N LYS A 481 0.93 6.20 -41.18
CA LYS A 481 2.37 6.29 -40.88
C LYS A 481 3.07 4.93 -40.73
N ASN A 482 2.37 3.81 -40.95
CA ASN A 482 2.92 2.46 -40.85
C ASN A 482 3.73 1.99 -42.09
N GLY A 483 3.86 2.82 -43.13
CA GLY A 483 4.46 2.40 -44.40
C GLY A 483 5.95 2.07 -44.32
N THR A 484 6.70 2.74 -43.44
CA THR A 484 8.14 2.49 -43.24
C THR A 484 8.44 1.17 -42.55
N ILE A 485 7.48 0.63 -41.79
CA ILE A 485 7.62 -0.63 -41.03
C ILE A 485 6.79 -1.77 -41.63
N LYS A 486 6.28 -1.61 -42.87
CA LYS A 486 5.31 -2.55 -43.47
C LYS A 486 5.78 -4.01 -43.40
N ASP A 487 6.99 -4.29 -43.88
CA ASP A 487 7.49 -5.65 -44.03
C ASP A 487 7.77 -6.29 -42.66
N ASP A 488 8.28 -5.52 -41.71
CA ASP A 488 8.54 -5.96 -40.34
C ASP A 488 7.23 -6.18 -39.56
N ALA A 489 6.27 -5.26 -39.71
CA ALA A 489 4.93 -5.39 -39.12
C ALA A 489 4.20 -6.62 -39.64
N ARG A 490 4.28 -6.87 -40.97
CA ARG A 490 3.77 -8.08 -41.60
C ARG A 490 4.39 -9.32 -40.97
N ALA A 491 5.73 -9.39 -40.90
CA ALA A 491 6.43 -10.55 -40.37
C ALA A 491 6.06 -10.83 -38.90
N TYR A 492 6.04 -9.78 -38.06
CA TYR A 492 5.68 -9.89 -36.65
C TYR A 492 4.24 -10.38 -36.45
N LEU A 493 3.27 -9.74 -37.13
CA LEU A 493 1.85 -10.10 -36.99
C LEU A 493 1.61 -11.53 -37.46
N LEU A 494 2.16 -11.96 -38.59
CA LEU A 494 2.03 -13.36 -39.03
C LEU A 494 2.68 -14.34 -38.04
N GLY A 495 3.82 -13.98 -37.46
CA GLY A 495 4.54 -14.81 -36.49
C GLY A 495 3.81 -14.99 -35.14
N LYS A 496 2.95 -14.04 -34.74
CA LYS A 496 2.15 -14.10 -33.52
C LYS A 496 0.81 -14.84 -33.67
N GLN A 497 0.40 -15.17 -34.90
CA GLN A 497 -0.84 -15.91 -35.14
C GLN A 497 -0.66 -17.41 -34.85
N GLN A 498 -1.59 -17.99 -34.09
CA GLN A 498 -1.61 -19.43 -33.86
C GLN A 498 -1.96 -20.19 -35.14
N GLN A 499 -1.07 -21.09 -35.56
CA GLN A 499 -1.19 -21.79 -36.83
C GLN A 499 -1.95 -23.12 -36.73
N ASN A 500 -2.06 -23.68 -35.52
CA ASN A 500 -2.56 -25.04 -35.29
C ASN A 500 -3.49 -25.14 -34.07
N GLY A 501 -4.24 -26.23 -33.99
CA GLY A 501 -5.08 -26.56 -32.83
C GLY A 501 -6.44 -25.85 -32.81
N VAL A 502 -7.11 -25.89 -31.66
CA VAL A 502 -8.47 -25.35 -31.48
C VAL A 502 -8.54 -23.83 -31.57
N ASP A 503 -7.41 -23.15 -31.37
CA ASP A 503 -7.29 -21.70 -31.46
C ASP A 503 -6.55 -21.25 -32.73
N LYS A 504 -6.53 -22.10 -33.77
CA LYS A 504 -5.99 -21.71 -35.09
C LYS A 504 -6.64 -20.40 -35.55
N GLY A 505 -5.81 -19.47 -36.00
CA GLY A 505 -6.23 -18.17 -36.51
C GLY A 505 -6.24 -17.07 -35.45
N ALA A 506 -6.19 -17.42 -34.17
CA ALA A 506 -6.16 -16.45 -33.08
C ALA A 506 -4.79 -15.75 -32.96
N TRP A 507 -4.82 -14.50 -32.55
CA TRP A 507 -3.66 -13.80 -31.98
C TRP A 507 -3.74 -13.82 -30.45
N GLY A 508 -2.58 -13.95 -29.82
CA GLY A 508 -2.46 -14.09 -28.38
C GLY A 508 -0.99 -14.16 -27.96
N GLU A 509 -0.74 -14.48 -26.70
CA GLU A 509 0.62 -14.66 -26.19
C GLU A 509 0.88 -16.06 -25.67
N SER A 510 2.15 -16.48 -25.75
CA SER A 510 2.61 -17.73 -25.18
C SER A 510 3.35 -17.46 -23.88
N PHE A 511 2.85 -18.01 -22.77
CA PHE A 511 3.53 -17.99 -21.47
C PHE A 511 3.97 -19.41 -21.13
N GLY A 512 5.29 -19.63 -21.19
CA GLY A 512 5.84 -20.99 -21.11
C GLY A 512 5.38 -21.83 -22.30
N SER A 513 4.75 -22.97 -22.03
CA SER A 513 4.23 -23.89 -23.07
C SER A 513 2.76 -23.67 -23.42
N VAL A 514 2.10 -22.65 -22.85
CA VAL A 514 0.66 -22.42 -23.01
C VAL A 514 0.43 -21.16 -23.85
N PHE A 515 -0.39 -21.28 -24.90
CA PHE A 515 -0.85 -20.16 -25.72
C PHE A 515 -2.18 -19.65 -25.21
N TYR A 516 -2.30 -18.33 -25.04
CA TYR A 516 -3.46 -17.64 -24.53
C TYR A 516 -4.06 -16.78 -25.66
N PRO A 517 -5.03 -17.32 -26.42
CA PRO A 517 -5.69 -16.57 -27.48
C PRO A 517 -6.51 -15.44 -26.87
N ASP A 518 -6.62 -14.33 -27.59
CA ASP A 518 -7.40 -13.17 -27.17
C ASP A 518 -8.26 -12.64 -28.33
N PHE A 519 -9.55 -12.44 -28.06
CA PHE A 519 -10.53 -12.07 -29.07
C PHE A 519 -10.25 -10.67 -29.61
N MET A 520 -10.07 -9.69 -28.71
CA MET A 520 -9.73 -8.31 -29.05
C MET A 520 -8.41 -8.24 -29.84
N ALA A 521 -7.33 -8.88 -29.37
CA ALA A 521 -6.04 -8.90 -30.07
C ALA A 521 -6.16 -9.49 -31.48
N THR A 522 -7.01 -10.51 -31.67
CA THR A 522 -7.30 -11.08 -32.98
C THR A 522 -7.99 -10.07 -33.90
N ALA A 523 -9.03 -9.39 -33.40
CA ALA A 523 -9.73 -8.34 -34.15
C ALA A 523 -8.79 -7.17 -34.51
N GLN A 524 -7.95 -6.74 -33.56
CA GLN A 524 -6.96 -5.68 -33.74
C GLN A 524 -5.87 -6.07 -34.75
N ALA A 525 -5.38 -7.31 -34.71
CA ALA A 525 -4.39 -7.82 -35.65
C ALA A 525 -4.92 -7.87 -37.09
N ILE A 526 -6.18 -8.28 -37.29
CA ILE A 526 -6.85 -8.26 -38.60
C ILE A 526 -6.91 -6.83 -39.17
N ARG A 527 -7.39 -5.87 -38.36
CA ARG A 527 -7.46 -4.46 -38.76
C ARG A 527 -6.06 -3.89 -39.05
N SER A 528 -5.08 -4.24 -38.23
CA SER A 528 -3.68 -3.84 -38.40
C SER A 528 -3.09 -4.35 -39.71
N LEU A 529 -3.24 -5.65 -40.00
CA LEU A 529 -2.80 -6.26 -41.25
C LEU A 529 -3.45 -5.58 -42.46
N LYS A 530 -4.75 -5.31 -42.41
CA LYS A 530 -5.46 -4.63 -43.51
C LYS A 530 -5.00 -3.18 -43.72
N SER A 531 -4.57 -2.50 -42.65
CA SER A 531 -4.10 -1.12 -42.71
C SER A 531 -2.71 -0.96 -43.34
N LEU A 532 -1.97 -2.06 -43.52
CA LEU A 532 -0.65 -2.02 -44.14
C LEU A 532 -0.75 -1.65 -45.64
N PRO A 533 0.14 -0.82 -46.18
CA PRO A 533 0.04 -0.37 -47.56
C PRO A 533 0.30 -1.50 -48.56
N ALA A 534 -0.51 -1.61 -49.61
CA ALA A 534 -0.33 -2.58 -50.71
C ALA A 534 -0.26 -4.06 -50.24
N VAL A 535 -1.16 -4.47 -49.34
CA VAL A 535 -1.29 -5.88 -48.86
C VAL A 535 -2.43 -6.66 -49.50
N ASP A 536 -3.25 -6.03 -50.35
CA ASP A 536 -4.39 -6.71 -50.98
C ASP A 536 -3.98 -7.90 -51.88
N ASN A 537 -2.74 -7.89 -52.40
CA ASN A 537 -2.19 -8.98 -53.21
C ASN A 537 -1.30 -9.95 -52.41
N ASP A 538 -1.19 -9.76 -51.10
CA ASP A 538 -0.33 -10.56 -50.24
C ASP A 538 -1.08 -11.79 -49.72
N THR A 539 -0.83 -12.95 -50.33
CA THR A 539 -1.61 -14.16 -50.08
C THR A 539 -1.53 -14.65 -48.64
N ASP A 540 -0.37 -14.50 -47.99
CA ASP A 540 -0.21 -14.94 -46.59
C ASP A 540 -1.01 -14.03 -45.65
N VAL A 541 -0.98 -12.72 -45.90
CA VAL A 541 -1.77 -11.75 -45.14
C VAL A 541 -3.27 -11.99 -45.34
N GLN A 542 -3.71 -12.21 -46.59
CA GLN A 542 -5.12 -12.52 -46.86
C GLN A 542 -5.55 -13.83 -46.17
N GLN A 543 -4.70 -14.85 -46.17
CA GLN A 543 -4.98 -16.11 -45.49
C GLN A 543 -5.04 -15.93 -43.97
N ALA A 544 -4.10 -15.18 -43.38
CA ALA A 544 -4.08 -14.90 -41.96
C ALA A 544 -5.33 -14.12 -41.52
N ILE A 545 -5.75 -13.12 -42.30
CA ILE A 545 -7.00 -12.38 -42.07
C ILE A 545 -8.20 -13.34 -42.13
N ALA A 546 -8.27 -14.23 -43.13
CA ALA A 546 -9.35 -15.20 -43.27
C ALA A 546 -9.40 -16.17 -42.08
N ASP A 547 -8.26 -16.69 -41.65
CA ASP A 547 -8.15 -17.59 -40.49
C ASP A 547 -8.54 -16.88 -39.20
N GLY A 548 -8.16 -15.62 -39.02
CA GLY A 548 -8.58 -14.79 -37.89
C GLY A 548 -10.09 -14.53 -37.85
N LEU A 549 -10.69 -14.15 -38.98
CA LEU A 549 -12.15 -13.99 -39.09
C LEU A 549 -12.90 -15.30 -38.79
N ALA A 550 -12.35 -16.43 -39.23
CA ALA A 550 -12.90 -17.75 -38.92
C ALA A 550 -12.82 -18.06 -37.40
N TYR A 551 -11.70 -17.71 -36.75
CA TYR A 551 -11.58 -17.83 -35.30
C TYR A 551 -12.61 -16.96 -34.57
N LEU A 552 -12.73 -15.67 -34.89
CA LEU A 552 -13.71 -14.77 -34.25
C LEU A 552 -15.14 -15.30 -34.41
N LYS A 553 -15.49 -15.79 -35.61
CA LYS A 553 -16.78 -16.44 -35.87
C LYS A 553 -16.98 -17.69 -35.02
N SER A 554 -15.92 -18.48 -34.79
CA SER A 554 -16.00 -19.69 -33.97
C SER A 554 -16.31 -19.41 -32.49
N LYS A 555 -16.04 -18.19 -32.01
CA LYS A 555 -16.33 -17.72 -30.65
C LYS A 555 -17.66 -16.96 -30.56
N GLN A 556 -18.42 -16.88 -31.65
CA GLN A 556 -19.76 -16.29 -31.62
C GLN A 556 -20.70 -17.18 -30.81
N GLN A 557 -21.41 -16.56 -29.87
CA GLN A 557 -22.42 -17.19 -29.03
C GLN A 557 -23.76 -17.30 -29.76
N VAL A 558 -24.64 -18.16 -29.23
CA VAL A 558 -25.98 -18.44 -29.80
C VAL A 558 -27.01 -17.31 -29.62
N ASP A 559 -26.58 -16.19 -29.07
CA ASP A 559 -27.33 -14.94 -28.98
C ASP A 559 -26.76 -13.82 -29.86
N GLY A 560 -25.80 -14.15 -30.72
CA GLY A 560 -25.14 -13.23 -31.65
C GLY A 560 -23.90 -12.51 -31.08
N GLY A 561 -23.66 -12.54 -29.76
CA GLY A 561 -22.50 -11.89 -29.14
C GLY A 561 -21.20 -12.61 -29.48
N GLY A 562 -20.08 -11.89 -29.56
CA GLY A 562 -18.74 -12.48 -29.74
C GLY A 562 -18.00 -12.46 -28.42
N PHE A 563 -17.67 -13.61 -27.84
CA PHE A 563 -16.76 -13.76 -26.69
C PHE A 563 -16.48 -15.26 -26.46
N GLY A 564 -15.26 -15.62 -26.10
CA GLY A 564 -14.77 -17.01 -26.09
C GLY A 564 -14.46 -17.60 -24.72
N GLY A 565 -14.33 -16.77 -23.68
CA GLY A 565 -13.90 -17.17 -22.35
C GLY A 565 -14.59 -16.43 -21.19
N PRO A 566 -14.40 -16.90 -19.94
CA PRO A 566 -15.03 -16.32 -18.75
C PRO A 566 -14.46 -14.96 -18.33
N TYR A 567 -13.44 -14.43 -19.02
CA TYR A 567 -12.76 -13.15 -18.74
C TYR A 567 -13.02 -12.06 -19.80
N ASP A 568 -13.68 -12.41 -20.90
CA ASP A 568 -14.03 -11.53 -22.02
C ASP A 568 -15.24 -10.63 -21.72
N ASP A 569 -15.11 -9.31 -21.80
CA ASP A 569 -16.29 -8.45 -21.70
C ASP A 569 -17.13 -8.57 -22.99
N PRO A 570 -18.36 -9.11 -22.93
CA PRO A 570 -19.14 -9.36 -24.14
C PRO A 570 -19.39 -8.13 -25.00
N VAL A 571 -19.47 -6.93 -24.40
CA VAL A 571 -19.66 -5.70 -25.18
C VAL A 571 -18.41 -5.33 -25.95
N VAL A 572 -17.23 -5.51 -25.35
CA VAL A 572 -15.94 -5.15 -25.94
C VAL A 572 -15.69 -6.05 -27.14
N ASP A 573 -15.77 -7.37 -26.95
CA ASP A 573 -15.49 -8.32 -28.02
C ASP A 573 -16.53 -8.26 -29.15
N THR A 574 -17.81 -8.10 -28.81
CA THR A 574 -18.85 -7.94 -29.84
C THR A 574 -18.66 -6.64 -30.62
N ALA A 575 -18.29 -5.54 -29.96
CA ALA A 575 -17.99 -4.28 -30.61
C ALA A 575 -16.76 -4.38 -31.53
N GLU A 576 -15.68 -4.98 -31.04
CA GLU A 576 -14.44 -5.25 -31.77
C GLU A 576 -14.71 -6.04 -33.07
N LEU A 577 -15.57 -7.06 -33.00
CA LEU A 577 -16.01 -7.82 -34.16
C LEU A 577 -16.79 -6.96 -35.16
N VAL A 578 -17.76 -6.16 -34.70
CA VAL A 578 -18.54 -5.25 -35.55
C VAL A 578 -17.63 -4.25 -36.26
N ILE A 579 -16.73 -3.59 -35.52
CA ILE A 579 -15.79 -2.60 -36.05
C ILE A 579 -14.86 -3.26 -37.08
N THR A 580 -14.33 -4.43 -36.77
CA THR A 580 -13.44 -5.19 -37.67
C THR A 580 -14.14 -5.55 -38.98
N MET A 581 -15.35 -6.12 -38.92
CA MET A 581 -16.12 -6.45 -40.11
C MET A 581 -16.39 -5.22 -40.98
N LYS A 582 -16.80 -4.10 -40.36
CA LYS A 582 -17.03 -2.84 -41.09
C LYS A 582 -15.75 -2.32 -41.77
N LYS A 583 -14.60 -2.37 -41.09
CA LYS A 583 -13.29 -2.00 -41.66
C LYS A 583 -12.86 -2.95 -42.80
N MET A 584 -13.30 -4.21 -42.78
CA MET A 584 -13.11 -5.17 -43.87
C MET A 584 -14.13 -5.00 -45.02
N ALA A 585 -14.99 -3.97 -44.97
CA ALA A 585 -16.12 -3.80 -45.89
C ALA A 585 -17.09 -5.00 -45.93
N LEU A 586 -17.19 -5.73 -44.82
CA LEU A 586 -18.17 -6.80 -44.60
C LEU A 586 -19.37 -6.25 -43.82
N ASN A 587 -20.54 -6.86 -44.04
CA ASN A 587 -21.74 -6.51 -43.28
C ASN A 587 -21.83 -7.38 -42.00
N PRO A 588 -21.69 -6.81 -40.79
CA PRO A 588 -21.77 -7.58 -39.55
C PRO A 588 -23.14 -8.22 -39.31
N ALA A 589 -24.22 -7.70 -39.92
CA ALA A 589 -25.53 -8.31 -39.84
C ALA A 589 -25.62 -9.67 -40.56
N ASP A 590 -24.70 -9.95 -41.49
CA ASP A 590 -24.67 -11.22 -42.23
C ASP A 590 -24.04 -12.35 -41.40
N LEU A 591 -23.35 -12.02 -40.31
CA LEU A 591 -22.73 -13.00 -39.41
C LEU A 591 -23.77 -13.57 -38.45
N LYS A 592 -24.60 -14.47 -38.96
CA LYS A 592 -25.69 -15.10 -38.21
C LYS A 592 -25.23 -16.36 -37.49
N ASP A 593 -25.62 -16.49 -36.23
CA ASP A 593 -25.51 -17.72 -35.45
C ASP A 593 -26.57 -18.76 -35.88
N SER A 594 -26.60 -19.91 -35.17
CA SER A 594 -27.58 -20.96 -35.42
C SER A 594 -29.04 -20.55 -35.17
N ASN A 595 -29.28 -19.50 -34.40
CA ASN A 595 -30.59 -18.94 -34.06
C ASN A 595 -30.94 -17.68 -34.87
N GLN A 596 -30.14 -17.33 -35.88
CA GLN A 596 -30.32 -16.13 -36.72
C GLN A 596 -30.13 -14.80 -35.97
N HIS A 597 -29.38 -14.78 -34.86
CA HIS A 597 -28.89 -13.53 -34.26
C HIS A 597 -27.52 -13.16 -34.84
N SER A 598 -27.29 -11.87 -35.01
CA SER A 598 -26.02 -11.29 -35.44
C SER A 598 -25.37 -10.47 -34.31
N PRO A 599 -24.08 -10.12 -34.43
CA PRO A 599 -23.44 -9.16 -33.52
C PRO A 599 -24.17 -7.81 -33.49
N VAL A 600 -24.77 -7.40 -34.62
CA VAL A 600 -25.58 -6.18 -34.68
C VAL A 600 -26.82 -6.30 -33.81
N ASP A 601 -27.52 -7.43 -33.89
CA ASP A 601 -28.70 -7.69 -33.06
C ASP A 601 -28.33 -7.63 -31.57
N TRP A 602 -27.20 -8.23 -31.20
CA TRP A 602 -26.68 -8.21 -29.84
C TRP A 602 -26.34 -6.78 -29.38
N MET A 603 -25.58 -6.03 -30.18
CA MET A 603 -25.20 -4.64 -29.85
C MET A 603 -26.40 -3.73 -29.66
N LEU A 604 -27.47 -3.92 -30.44
CA LEU A 604 -28.67 -3.10 -30.37
C LEU A 604 -29.65 -3.51 -29.27
N THR A 605 -29.44 -4.65 -28.61
CA THR A 605 -30.42 -5.19 -27.64
C THR A 605 -29.83 -5.53 -26.27
N LYS A 606 -28.53 -5.82 -26.17
CA LYS A 606 -27.89 -6.33 -24.94
C LYS A 606 -26.68 -5.53 -24.45
N ALA A 607 -26.07 -4.70 -25.30
CA ALA A 607 -24.88 -3.92 -24.91
C ALA A 607 -25.17 -2.90 -23.79
N LEU A 608 -26.37 -2.33 -23.77
CA LEU A 608 -26.86 -1.44 -22.71
C LEU A 608 -27.54 -2.27 -21.61
N ASN A 609 -27.04 -2.15 -20.39
CA ASN A 609 -27.62 -2.76 -19.21
C ASN A 609 -28.83 -1.97 -18.70
N ASP A 610 -29.69 -2.62 -17.90
CA ASP A 610 -30.88 -2.01 -17.29
C ASP A 610 -30.57 -0.78 -16.42
N ASP A 611 -29.36 -0.71 -15.86
CA ASP A 611 -28.90 0.40 -15.03
C ASP A 611 -28.26 1.56 -15.81
N GLY A 612 -28.31 1.51 -17.14
CA GLY A 612 -27.74 2.52 -18.03
C GLY A 612 -26.25 2.38 -18.29
N SER A 613 -25.58 1.39 -17.72
CA SER A 613 -24.17 1.08 -18.00
C SER A 613 -24.00 0.21 -19.25
N PHE A 614 -22.76 0.10 -19.74
CA PHE A 614 -22.41 -0.77 -20.86
C PHE A 614 -21.49 -1.91 -20.42
N GLY A 615 -21.73 -3.10 -20.98
CA GLY A 615 -20.87 -4.27 -20.79
C GLY A 615 -20.86 -4.88 -19.40
N GLY A 616 -20.07 -5.94 -19.27
CA GLY A 616 -19.83 -6.62 -18.00
C GLY A 616 -19.01 -5.75 -17.05
N SER A 617 -18.11 -4.91 -17.57
CA SER A 617 -17.18 -4.11 -16.77
C SER A 617 -17.77 -2.81 -16.20
N ARG A 618 -18.84 -2.28 -16.81
CA ARG A 618 -19.52 -1.03 -16.42
C ARG A 618 -18.57 0.16 -16.26
N ASN A 619 -17.60 0.23 -17.17
CA ASN A 619 -16.51 1.22 -17.16
C ASN A 619 -16.51 2.05 -18.45
N VAL A 620 -15.68 3.08 -18.49
CA VAL A 620 -15.51 3.98 -19.65
C VAL A 620 -15.09 3.20 -20.89
N PHE A 621 -14.21 2.21 -20.75
CA PHE A 621 -13.69 1.44 -21.88
C PHE A 621 -14.80 0.63 -22.59
N GLY A 622 -15.63 -0.13 -21.86
CA GLY A 622 -16.74 -0.88 -22.45
C GLY A 622 -17.79 0.00 -23.12
N ALA A 623 -18.09 1.17 -22.53
CA ALA A 623 -18.96 2.16 -23.16
C ALA A 623 -18.32 2.80 -24.40
N THR A 624 -17.00 2.97 -24.41
CA THR A 624 -16.25 3.49 -25.56
C THR A 624 -16.31 2.52 -26.73
N GLU A 625 -16.08 1.23 -26.50
CA GLU A 625 -16.16 0.20 -27.54
C GLU A 625 -17.58 0.12 -28.11
N ALA A 626 -18.60 0.15 -27.25
CA ALA A 626 -19.99 0.20 -27.69
C ALA A 626 -20.27 1.43 -28.58
N LEU A 627 -19.82 2.61 -28.15
CA LEU A 627 -19.94 3.85 -28.93
C LEU A 627 -19.24 3.73 -30.30
N ALA A 628 -18.00 3.22 -30.33
CA ALA A 628 -17.24 3.02 -31.56
C ALA A 628 -17.97 2.08 -32.54
N ALA A 629 -18.57 0.99 -32.04
CA ALA A 629 -19.37 0.08 -32.85
C ALA A 629 -20.66 0.73 -33.38
N TYR A 630 -21.39 1.52 -32.57
CA TYR A 630 -22.57 2.23 -33.05
C TYR A 630 -22.22 3.26 -34.15
N LEU A 631 -21.12 4.00 -33.98
CA LEU A 631 -20.61 4.90 -35.00
C LEU A 631 -20.25 4.15 -36.30
N ALA A 632 -19.61 2.97 -36.19
CA ALA A 632 -19.31 2.11 -37.34
C ALA A 632 -20.57 1.57 -38.06
N LEU A 633 -21.68 1.42 -37.34
CA LEU A 633 -23.00 1.07 -37.89
C LEU A 633 -23.73 2.27 -38.54
N GLY A 634 -23.16 3.47 -38.47
CA GLY A 634 -23.71 4.68 -39.10
C GLY A 634 -24.59 5.53 -38.17
N ALA A 635 -24.47 5.37 -36.85
CA ALA A 635 -25.15 6.21 -35.87
C ALA A 635 -24.89 7.70 -36.15
N GLN A 636 -25.98 8.48 -36.27
CA GLN A 636 -25.92 9.94 -36.37
C GLN A 636 -26.45 10.56 -35.08
N LEU A 637 -25.58 11.28 -34.37
CA LEU A 637 -25.97 12.06 -33.21
C LEU A 637 -26.54 13.40 -33.71
N ASN A 638 -27.85 13.56 -33.64
CA ASN A 638 -28.49 14.85 -33.94
C ASN A 638 -28.04 15.86 -32.86
N GLY A 639 -27.27 16.86 -33.28
CA GLY A 639 -26.36 17.60 -32.41
C GLY A 639 -26.99 18.33 -31.22
N GLY A 640 -26.14 18.58 -30.21
CA GLY A 640 -26.36 19.61 -29.20
C GLY A 640 -27.45 19.31 -28.17
N GLY A 641 -27.44 18.13 -27.55
CA GLY A 641 -28.28 17.86 -26.39
C GLY A 641 -27.67 18.43 -25.11
N THR A 642 -28.13 19.59 -24.66
CA THR A 642 -27.96 20.11 -23.28
C THR A 642 -28.78 19.30 -22.26
N GLY A 643 -28.96 18.00 -22.49
CA GLY A 643 -29.75 17.11 -21.66
C GLY A 643 -28.97 16.72 -20.42
N GLY A 644 -29.12 17.50 -19.35
CA GLY A 644 -28.76 17.08 -18.00
C GLY A 644 -29.61 15.88 -17.58
N GLY A 645 -29.21 14.69 -18.02
CA GLY A 645 -29.77 13.43 -17.55
C GLY A 645 -29.06 13.02 -16.27
N THR A 646 -29.56 13.47 -15.11
CA THR A 646 -29.22 12.89 -13.80
C THR A 646 -29.90 11.53 -13.69
N GLY A 647 -29.39 10.55 -14.42
CA GLY A 647 -29.90 9.18 -14.49
C GLY A 647 -28.92 8.18 -13.90
N GLY A 648 -28.30 8.50 -12.76
CA GLY A 648 -27.71 7.46 -11.93
C GLY A 648 -28.86 6.63 -11.32
N PRO A 649 -28.76 5.30 -11.23
CA PRO A 649 -29.74 4.51 -10.50
C PRO A 649 -29.80 5.01 -9.05
N THR A 650 -30.88 5.71 -8.69
CA THR A 650 -31.25 5.84 -7.29
C THR A 650 -31.86 4.50 -6.89
N ASP A 651 -31.02 3.57 -6.42
CA ASP A 651 -31.51 2.45 -5.61
C ASP A 651 -31.96 3.01 -4.25
N PRO A 652 -33.25 2.95 -3.92
CA PRO A 652 -33.78 3.47 -2.66
C PRO A 652 -33.52 2.46 -1.54
N GLN A 653 -32.26 2.31 -1.11
CA GLN A 653 -31.92 1.59 0.12
C GLN A 653 -30.71 2.24 0.81
N GLY A 654 -30.98 2.91 1.94
CA GLY A 654 -30.09 3.17 3.09
C GLY A 654 -28.73 3.85 2.87
N ASP A 655 -28.28 4.65 3.84
CA ASP A 655 -26.91 5.21 3.88
C ASP A 655 -25.80 4.13 4.04
N SER A 656 -26.21 2.88 4.33
CA SER A 656 -25.37 1.69 4.44
C SER A 656 -26.17 0.42 4.15
N ALA A 657 -25.51 -0.68 3.77
CA ALA A 657 -26.13 -2.00 3.73
C ALA A 657 -25.29 -3.08 4.39
N GLU A 658 -25.98 -4.06 4.99
CA GLU A 658 -25.40 -5.24 5.60
C GLU A 658 -25.14 -6.32 4.55
N VAL A 659 -23.89 -6.72 4.36
CA VAL A 659 -23.46 -7.64 3.30
C VAL A 659 -22.68 -8.79 3.91
N ASN A 660 -22.92 -10.02 3.46
CA ASN A 660 -22.21 -11.19 3.96
C ASN A 660 -20.90 -11.36 3.20
N VAL A 661 -19.78 -11.42 3.92
CA VAL A 661 -18.43 -11.44 3.33
C VAL A 661 -17.62 -12.62 3.87
N ALA A 662 -16.80 -13.22 3.01
CA ALA A 662 -15.75 -14.14 3.39
C ALA A 662 -14.47 -13.88 2.57
N VAL A 663 -13.31 -14.10 3.17
CA VAL A 663 -12.00 -13.98 2.54
C VAL A 663 -11.25 -15.29 2.76
N ILE A 664 -10.85 -15.95 1.68
CA ILE A 664 -10.25 -17.28 1.65
C ILE A 664 -8.83 -17.19 1.08
N GLY A 665 -7.82 -17.50 1.90
CA GLY A 665 -6.43 -17.45 1.50
C GLY A 665 -5.97 -18.64 0.66
N PRO A 666 -4.71 -18.65 0.21
CA PRO A 666 -4.12 -19.63 -0.71
C PRO A 666 -4.08 -21.05 -0.14
N ALA A 667 -4.09 -21.22 1.19
CA ALA A 667 -4.20 -22.55 1.82
C ALA A 667 -5.66 -22.96 2.09
N GLY A 668 -6.63 -22.22 1.56
CA GLY A 668 -8.05 -22.40 1.84
C GLY A 668 -8.46 -21.93 3.25
N GLU A 669 -7.58 -21.21 3.93
CA GLU A 669 -7.83 -20.65 5.25
C GLU A 669 -8.82 -19.49 5.17
N LYS A 670 -9.69 -19.38 6.17
CA LYS A 670 -10.60 -18.23 6.28
C LYS A 670 -9.86 -17.09 6.95
N LEU A 671 -9.45 -16.10 6.17
CA LEU A 671 -8.84 -14.85 6.65
C LEU A 671 -9.89 -13.91 7.24
N PHE A 672 -11.13 -14.00 6.74
CA PHE A 672 -12.28 -13.28 7.28
C PHE A 672 -13.57 -14.03 6.95
N GLY A 673 -14.57 -13.93 7.82
CA GLY A 673 -15.91 -14.46 7.58
C GLY A 673 -16.01 -16.00 7.48
N PRO A 674 -17.19 -16.54 7.13
CA PRO A 674 -18.39 -15.82 6.70
C PRO A 674 -18.98 -14.98 7.83
N ALA A 675 -19.05 -13.67 7.62
CA ALA A 675 -19.60 -12.70 8.58
C ALA A 675 -20.33 -11.59 7.83
N THR A 676 -21.32 -10.96 8.46
CA THR A 676 -21.99 -9.78 7.90
C THR A 676 -21.17 -8.53 8.23
N VAL A 677 -20.98 -7.65 7.25
CA VAL A 677 -20.30 -6.37 7.38
C VAL A 677 -21.19 -5.25 6.91
N THR A 678 -21.09 -4.09 7.57
CA THR A 678 -21.74 -2.86 7.12
C THR A 678 -20.88 -2.20 6.06
N VAL A 679 -21.39 -2.11 4.82
CA VAL A 679 -20.77 -1.30 3.76
C VAL A 679 -21.51 0.03 3.69
N ARG A 680 -20.77 1.13 3.71
CA ARG A 680 -21.34 2.48 3.73
C ARG A 680 -21.23 3.13 2.36
N ARG A 681 -22.25 3.90 1.98
CA ARG A 681 -22.26 4.63 0.72
C ARG A 681 -21.24 5.76 0.68
N ASP A 682 -20.91 6.34 1.83
CA ASP A 682 -19.87 7.36 2.02
C ASP A 682 -18.46 6.78 2.29
N GLY A 683 -18.31 5.46 2.31
CA GLY A 683 -17.01 4.79 2.44
C GLY A 683 -16.13 5.03 1.22
N ARG A 684 -14.81 4.80 1.34
CA ARG A 684 -13.81 5.10 0.29
C ARG A 684 -14.20 4.52 -1.07
N TRP A 685 -14.80 3.33 -1.07
CA TRP A 685 -15.20 2.62 -2.29
C TRP A 685 -16.71 2.60 -2.54
N GLY A 686 -17.50 3.30 -1.72
CA GLY A 686 -18.96 3.27 -1.77
C GLY A 686 -19.56 1.86 -1.64
N MET A 687 -20.79 1.70 -2.13
CA MET A 687 -21.54 0.42 -2.10
C MET A 687 -21.02 -0.58 -3.14
N THR A 688 -19.77 -1.02 -3.02
CA THR A 688 -19.09 -1.88 -3.99
C THR A 688 -18.43 -3.09 -3.34
N ALA A 689 -18.08 -4.11 -4.14
CA ALA A 689 -17.42 -5.31 -3.67
C ALA A 689 -16.08 -5.00 -2.98
N LEU A 690 -15.33 -3.99 -3.44
CA LEU A 690 -14.10 -3.54 -2.76
C LEU A 690 -14.41 -2.89 -1.40
N GLY A 691 -15.52 -2.16 -1.29
CA GLY A 691 -16.04 -1.65 -0.02
C GLY A 691 -16.32 -2.75 1.01
N THR A 692 -16.50 -4.01 0.59
CA THR A 692 -16.62 -5.13 1.54
C THR A 692 -15.33 -5.44 2.29
N LEU A 693 -14.15 -5.23 1.70
CA LEU A 693 -12.88 -5.43 2.40
C LEU A 693 -12.64 -4.33 3.44
N GLU A 694 -13.05 -3.09 3.12
CA GLU A 694 -13.05 -1.96 4.06
C GLU A 694 -14.01 -2.23 5.23
N GLY A 695 -15.26 -2.64 4.95
CA GLY A 695 -16.23 -3.01 5.97
C GLY A 695 -15.82 -4.23 6.81
N ALA A 696 -15.05 -5.15 6.22
CA ALA A 696 -14.49 -6.31 6.91
C ALA A 696 -13.26 -5.97 7.79
N SER A 697 -12.71 -4.76 7.68
CA SER A 697 -11.47 -4.35 8.36
C SER A 697 -10.29 -5.30 8.12
N VAL A 698 -10.25 -5.94 6.95
CA VAL A 698 -9.11 -6.77 6.51
C VAL A 698 -8.12 -5.86 5.80
N SER A 699 -6.82 -5.96 6.07
CA SER A 699 -5.82 -5.17 5.33
C SER A 699 -5.76 -5.62 3.87
N TYR A 700 -5.70 -4.68 2.93
CA TYR A 700 -5.55 -4.99 1.51
C TYR A 700 -4.77 -3.88 0.80
N THR A 701 -4.16 -4.26 -0.32
CA THR A 701 -3.48 -3.34 -1.25
C THR A 701 -4.18 -3.44 -2.59
N GLU A 702 -4.40 -2.31 -3.26
CA GLU A 702 -5.05 -2.26 -4.57
C GLU A 702 -4.39 -1.26 -5.51
N ARG A 703 -4.57 -1.48 -6.81
CA ARG A 703 -4.21 -0.56 -7.89
C ARG A 703 -5.42 -0.38 -8.81
N SER A 704 -6.07 0.78 -8.73
CA SER A 704 -7.26 1.12 -9.53
C SER A 704 -8.40 0.10 -9.38
N GLY A 705 -8.59 -0.44 -8.17
CA GLY A 705 -9.62 -1.44 -7.86
C GLY A 705 -9.25 -2.89 -8.17
N PHE A 706 -8.05 -3.13 -8.69
CA PHE A 706 -7.44 -4.46 -8.77
C PHE A 706 -6.70 -4.76 -7.47
N VAL A 707 -7.11 -5.81 -6.76
CA VAL A 707 -6.51 -6.16 -5.45
C VAL A 707 -5.22 -6.95 -5.66
N THR A 708 -4.12 -6.39 -5.16
CA THR A 708 -2.78 -6.98 -5.27
C THR A 708 -2.37 -7.75 -4.03
N ALA A 709 -2.98 -7.46 -2.88
CA ALA A 709 -2.81 -8.24 -1.65
C ALA A 709 -4.02 -8.13 -0.72
N ILE A 710 -4.32 -9.19 0.05
CA ILE A 710 -5.27 -9.18 1.17
C ILE A 710 -4.62 -9.90 2.35
N ALA A 711 -4.78 -9.36 3.56
CA ALA A 711 -4.12 -9.80 4.79
C ALA A 711 -2.61 -9.98 4.63
N GLY A 712 -1.98 -9.13 3.81
CA GLY A 712 -0.55 -9.16 3.51
C GLY A 712 -0.10 -10.33 2.63
N GLN A 713 -0.99 -11.08 1.99
CA GLN A 713 -0.65 -12.11 1.02
C GLN A 713 -0.76 -11.51 -0.39
N SER A 714 0.35 -11.46 -1.14
CA SER A 714 0.39 -10.81 -2.45
C SER A 714 0.11 -11.78 -3.61
N ASN A 715 -0.34 -11.24 -4.74
CA ASN A 715 -0.40 -11.98 -6.01
C ASN A 715 1.00 -12.47 -6.42
N GLN A 716 1.08 -13.60 -7.12
CA GLN A 716 2.32 -14.20 -7.59
C GLN A 716 2.16 -14.75 -9.02
N GLY A 717 2.72 -14.05 -10.01
CA GLY A 717 2.59 -14.46 -11.41
C GLY A 717 1.12 -14.48 -11.86
N LEU A 718 0.64 -15.65 -12.34
CA LEU A 718 -0.76 -15.86 -12.73
C LEU A 718 -1.67 -16.25 -11.55
N SER A 719 -1.12 -16.37 -10.34
CA SER A 719 -1.88 -16.60 -9.10
C SER A 719 -2.20 -15.27 -8.42
N GLY A 720 -3.40 -15.12 -7.87
CA GLY A 720 -3.77 -13.89 -7.18
C GLY A 720 -5.20 -13.83 -6.66
N TRP A 721 -5.53 -12.68 -6.07
CA TRP A 721 -6.83 -12.41 -5.47
C TRP A 721 -7.92 -12.24 -6.51
N MET A 722 -8.99 -13.02 -6.35
CA MET A 722 -10.23 -12.93 -7.10
C MET A 722 -11.40 -12.71 -6.16
N PHE A 723 -12.53 -12.25 -6.70
CA PHE A 723 -13.74 -12.03 -5.91
C PHE A 723 -14.99 -12.47 -6.65
N LYS A 724 -16.03 -12.82 -5.89
CA LYS A 724 -17.36 -13.14 -6.41
C LYS A 724 -18.47 -12.56 -5.56
N VAL A 725 -19.61 -12.26 -6.19
CA VAL A 725 -20.83 -11.78 -5.55
C VAL A 725 -21.96 -12.74 -5.88
N ASN A 726 -22.61 -13.30 -4.86
CA ASN A 726 -23.68 -14.29 -5.00
C ASN A 726 -23.28 -15.49 -5.88
N ASN A 727 -22.08 -16.03 -5.65
CA ASN A 727 -21.43 -17.11 -6.41
C ASN A 727 -21.08 -16.79 -7.87
N VAL A 728 -21.23 -15.54 -8.32
CA VAL A 728 -20.86 -15.10 -9.66
C VAL A 728 -19.57 -14.29 -9.58
N THR A 729 -18.53 -14.71 -10.31
CA THR A 729 -17.28 -13.97 -10.47
C THR A 729 -17.51 -12.81 -11.46
N PRO A 730 -17.51 -11.54 -11.02
CA PRO A 730 -17.79 -10.41 -11.88
C PRO A 730 -16.59 -10.12 -12.79
N MET A 731 -16.89 -9.71 -14.01
CA MET A 731 -15.90 -9.36 -15.03
C MET A 731 -15.59 -7.86 -14.99
N MET A 732 -15.41 -7.34 -13.78
CA MET A 732 -15.18 -5.92 -13.54
C MET A 732 -14.30 -5.76 -12.30
N ALA A 733 -13.60 -4.63 -12.18
CA ALA A 733 -12.83 -4.34 -10.98
C ALA A 733 -13.74 -4.32 -9.74
N ALA A 734 -13.21 -4.72 -8.59
CA ALA A 734 -14.02 -4.81 -7.38
C ALA A 734 -14.57 -3.45 -6.93
N LYS A 735 -13.87 -2.36 -7.29
CA LYS A 735 -14.33 -0.98 -7.07
C LYS A 735 -15.57 -0.60 -7.89
N ASP A 736 -15.86 -1.34 -8.97
CA ASP A 736 -16.96 -1.03 -9.89
C ASP A 736 -18.15 -2.00 -9.71
N LYS A 737 -17.96 -3.13 -9.01
CA LYS A 737 -19.03 -4.08 -8.72
C LYS A 737 -19.92 -3.58 -7.59
N ALA A 738 -21.06 -3.00 -7.94
CA ALA A 738 -22.11 -2.64 -6.99
C ALA A 738 -22.62 -3.86 -6.20
N ILE A 739 -22.95 -3.61 -4.93
CA ILE A 739 -23.53 -4.59 -4.00
C ILE A 739 -24.74 -4.00 -3.27
N LYS A 740 -25.62 -4.86 -2.76
CA LYS A 740 -26.78 -4.49 -1.96
C LYS A 740 -26.89 -5.33 -0.68
N GLY A 741 -27.76 -4.90 0.22
CA GLY A 741 -28.02 -5.61 1.48
C GLY A 741 -28.37 -7.08 1.26
N GLY A 742 -27.71 -7.97 1.99
CA GLY A 742 -27.89 -9.42 1.93
C GLY A 742 -27.01 -10.14 0.90
N ASP A 743 -26.29 -9.42 0.04
CA ASP A 743 -25.36 -10.03 -0.92
C ASP A 743 -24.28 -10.88 -0.21
N LYS A 744 -23.74 -11.85 -0.93
CA LYS A 744 -22.71 -12.80 -0.48
C LYS A 744 -21.43 -12.60 -1.28
N VAL A 745 -20.44 -11.93 -0.68
CA VAL A 745 -19.17 -11.61 -1.33
C VAL A 745 -18.08 -12.53 -0.83
N ILE A 746 -17.39 -13.21 -1.74
CA ILE A 746 -16.26 -14.08 -1.43
C ILE A 746 -15.03 -13.54 -2.13
N TRP A 747 -14.00 -13.25 -1.37
CA TRP A 747 -12.64 -13.06 -1.86
C TRP A 747 -11.91 -14.39 -1.73
N TRP A 748 -11.20 -14.83 -2.77
CA TRP A 748 -10.35 -16.01 -2.67
C TRP A 748 -9.03 -15.82 -3.41
N TYR A 749 -7.98 -16.46 -2.89
CA TYR A 749 -6.70 -16.54 -3.59
C TYR A 749 -6.74 -17.69 -4.61
N SER A 750 -6.58 -17.35 -5.88
CA SER A 750 -6.59 -18.30 -6.98
C SER A 750 -5.18 -18.61 -7.46
N VAL A 751 -4.90 -19.87 -7.79
CA VAL A 751 -3.61 -20.30 -8.38
C VAL A 751 -3.67 -20.42 -9.91
N ASP A 752 -4.86 -20.27 -10.47
CA ASP A 752 -5.14 -20.32 -11.90
C ASP A 752 -6.23 -19.27 -12.16
N MET A 753 -6.05 -18.47 -13.21
CA MET A 753 -7.04 -17.50 -13.62
C MET A 753 -8.39 -18.19 -13.88
N ASN A 754 -8.44 -19.39 -14.47
CA ASN A 754 -9.70 -20.09 -14.80
C ASN A 754 -10.39 -20.78 -13.61
N ASN A 755 -9.78 -20.78 -12.42
CA ASN A 755 -10.36 -21.42 -11.25
C ASN A 755 -11.52 -20.58 -10.70
N THR A 756 -12.70 -21.19 -10.64
CA THR A 756 -13.93 -20.50 -10.22
C THR A 756 -14.02 -20.27 -8.72
N GLY A 757 -13.18 -20.88 -7.87
CA GLY A 757 -13.16 -20.69 -6.41
C GLY A 757 -14.38 -21.26 -5.65
N PRO A 758 -14.41 -21.18 -4.30
CA PRO A 758 -15.46 -21.78 -3.48
C PRO A 758 -16.83 -21.09 -3.64
N THR A 759 -17.93 -21.84 -3.48
CA THR A 759 -19.28 -21.25 -3.35
C THR A 759 -19.54 -20.78 -1.92
N TRP A 760 -20.58 -19.96 -1.71
CA TRP A 760 -20.98 -19.56 -0.36
C TRP A 760 -21.35 -20.76 0.52
N SER A 761 -21.92 -21.82 -0.07
CA SER A 761 -22.20 -23.06 0.65
C SER A 761 -20.90 -23.77 1.07
N ASP A 762 -19.88 -23.75 0.22
CA ASP A 762 -18.54 -24.27 0.54
C ASP A 762 -17.92 -23.49 1.69
N VAL A 763 -18.00 -22.16 1.65
CA VAL A 763 -17.53 -21.26 2.72
C VAL A 763 -18.24 -21.54 4.04
N VAL A 764 -19.57 -21.68 4.04
CA VAL A 764 -20.34 -21.96 5.27
C VAL A 764 -20.07 -23.37 5.78
N SER A 765 -20.02 -24.38 4.91
CA SER A 765 -19.81 -25.78 5.29
C SER A 765 -18.35 -26.13 5.60
N GLY A 766 -17.40 -25.28 5.22
CA GLY A 766 -15.97 -25.52 5.39
C GLY A 766 -15.38 -26.56 4.41
N LYS A 767 -16.12 -26.95 3.38
CA LYS A 767 -15.69 -27.92 2.36
C LYS A 767 -15.17 -27.20 1.12
N ASN A 768 -14.20 -27.76 0.41
CA ASN A 768 -13.71 -27.26 -0.89
C ASN A 768 -13.21 -25.81 -0.90
N LEU A 769 -12.58 -25.33 0.18
CA LEU A 769 -12.09 -23.96 0.27
C LEU A 769 -10.73 -23.71 -0.40
N GLY A 770 -10.04 -24.75 -0.85
CA GLY A 770 -8.75 -24.62 -1.53
C GLY A 770 -8.90 -24.31 -3.01
N GLY A 771 -8.25 -23.24 -3.48
CA GLY A 771 -8.05 -23.00 -4.90
C GLY A 771 -6.97 -23.95 -5.45
N GLY A 772 -7.39 -24.99 -6.18
CA GLY A 772 -6.53 -25.79 -7.06
C GLY A 772 -5.51 -26.70 -6.36
N GLN A 773 -5.91 -27.94 -6.07
CA GLN A 773 -4.95 -29.04 -5.93
C GLN A 773 -4.38 -29.42 -7.29
N THR A 774 -3.09 -29.21 -7.52
CA THR A 774 -2.22 -30.19 -8.22
C THR A 774 -0.79 -30.03 -7.73
N GLY A 775 -0.36 -30.90 -6.83
CA GLY A 775 1.04 -31.03 -6.42
C GLY A 775 1.22 -32.27 -5.56
N GLY A 776 1.48 -33.42 -6.20
CA GLY A 776 1.90 -34.68 -5.57
C GLY A 776 0.86 -35.36 -4.66
N ALA A 777 0.69 -36.67 -4.79
CA ALA A 777 0.02 -37.43 -3.73
C ALA A 777 0.86 -37.33 -2.44
N VAL A 778 0.38 -36.56 -1.46
CA VAL A 778 0.96 -36.48 -0.12
C VAL A 778 0.87 -37.88 0.52
N PRO A 779 1.98 -38.49 0.98
CA PRO A 779 1.93 -39.78 1.65
C PRO A 779 1.03 -39.71 2.90
N ALA A 780 0.06 -40.63 3.00
CA ALA A 780 -0.98 -40.59 4.03
C ALA A 780 -0.46 -40.55 5.48
N GLY A 781 0.73 -41.12 5.76
CA GLY A 781 1.24 -41.31 7.12
C GLY A 781 1.64 -40.05 7.87
N VAL A 782 2.35 -39.10 7.26
CA VAL A 782 2.77 -37.85 7.96
C VAL A 782 1.64 -36.82 7.97
N ASN A 783 0.77 -36.82 6.96
CA ASN A 783 -0.44 -36.01 7.00
C ASN A 783 -1.41 -36.47 8.11
N GLU A 784 -1.54 -37.78 8.32
CA GLU A 784 -2.28 -38.34 9.45
C GLU A 784 -1.66 -37.92 10.80
N GLN A 785 -0.33 -37.96 10.93
CA GLN A 785 0.35 -37.46 12.13
C GLN A 785 0.12 -35.96 12.36
N ASN A 786 0.26 -35.12 11.33
CA ASN A 786 0.03 -33.67 11.42
C ASN A 786 -1.42 -33.37 11.84
N SER A 787 -2.40 -34.09 11.29
CA SER A 787 -3.82 -33.91 11.64
C SER A 787 -4.13 -34.20 13.11
N ARG A 788 -3.33 -35.03 13.78
CA ARG A 788 -3.47 -35.40 15.19
C ARG A 788 -2.78 -34.43 16.14
N LEU A 789 -1.91 -33.55 15.65
CA LEU A 789 -1.25 -32.53 16.46
C LEU A 789 -2.27 -31.49 16.96
N PRO A 790 -2.05 -30.87 18.13
CA PRO A 790 -2.80 -29.69 18.54
C PRO A 790 -2.72 -28.61 17.46
N LYS A 791 -3.79 -27.83 17.27
CA LYS A 791 -3.87 -26.81 16.21
C LYS A 791 -2.67 -25.85 16.17
N ALA A 792 -2.11 -25.50 17.33
CA ALA A 792 -0.94 -24.61 17.43
C ALA A 792 0.37 -25.23 16.89
N LEU A 793 0.41 -26.56 16.73
CA LEU A 793 1.55 -27.33 16.24
C LEU A 793 1.30 -27.96 14.86
N GLN A 794 0.12 -27.75 14.27
CA GLN A 794 -0.18 -28.21 12.91
C GLN A 794 0.56 -27.35 11.89
N VAL A 795 1.22 -28.00 10.94
CA VAL A 795 2.01 -27.36 9.88
C VAL A 795 1.33 -27.42 8.51
N THR A 796 1.84 -26.63 7.57
CA THR A 796 1.42 -26.59 6.17
C THR A 796 1.81 -27.86 5.41
N ASN A 797 1.09 -28.18 4.33
CA ASN A 797 1.41 -29.32 3.46
C ASN A 797 2.82 -29.21 2.85
N LYS A 798 3.28 -27.97 2.54
CA LYS A 798 4.65 -27.73 2.07
C LYS A 798 5.70 -28.18 3.09
N ALA A 799 5.46 -27.99 4.38
CA ALA A 799 6.36 -28.45 5.44
C ALA A 799 6.38 -29.97 5.56
N ILE A 800 5.23 -30.62 5.36
CA ILE A 800 5.13 -32.08 5.32
C ILE A 800 5.91 -32.65 4.13
N GLU A 801 5.73 -32.06 2.94
CA GLU A 801 6.45 -32.46 1.73
C GLU A 801 7.97 -32.27 1.87
N ALA A 802 8.40 -31.14 2.44
CA ALA A 802 9.81 -30.88 2.74
C ALA A 802 10.39 -31.92 3.70
N LEU A 803 9.66 -32.30 4.76
CA LEU A 803 10.12 -33.30 5.72
C LEU A 803 10.26 -34.69 5.09
N GLU A 804 9.37 -35.05 4.16
CA GLU A 804 9.47 -36.28 3.38
C GLU A 804 10.64 -36.27 2.39
N ASN A 805 10.93 -35.13 1.75
CA ASN A 805 12.04 -35.01 0.82
C ASN A 805 13.40 -35.07 1.52
N LEU A 806 13.53 -34.48 2.72
CA LEU A 806 14.74 -34.58 3.54
C LEU A 806 15.15 -36.04 3.83
N LYS A 807 14.20 -36.98 3.91
CA LYS A 807 14.49 -38.42 4.09
C LYS A 807 15.22 -39.04 2.91
N LYS A 808 14.92 -38.58 1.68
CA LYS A 808 15.50 -39.12 0.45
C LYS A 808 16.93 -38.62 0.25
N ASP A 809 17.18 -37.38 0.66
CA ASP A 809 18.41 -36.66 0.34
C ASP A 809 19.46 -36.75 1.48
N ALA A 810 19.04 -37.01 2.72
CA ALA A 810 19.93 -37.15 3.87
C ALA A 810 19.47 -38.30 4.81
N PRO A 811 20.01 -39.53 4.69
CA PRO A 811 19.62 -40.63 5.57
C PRO A 811 19.96 -40.29 7.03
N MET A 812 19.02 -40.55 7.96
CA MET A 812 19.12 -40.24 9.40
C MET A 812 20.37 -40.82 10.12
N ALA A 813 21.16 -41.65 9.45
CA ALA A 813 22.32 -42.36 10.00
C ALA A 813 23.62 -41.53 10.06
N GLN A 814 23.65 -40.27 9.60
CA GLN A 814 24.87 -39.44 9.63
C GLN A 814 24.71 -38.18 10.50
N ALA A 815 24.38 -38.39 11.78
CA ALA A 815 24.49 -37.35 12.79
C ALA A 815 25.95 -36.85 12.81
N THR A 816 26.16 -35.57 12.48
CA THR A 816 27.49 -34.92 12.49
C THR A 816 27.62 -34.01 13.70
N PRO A 817 28.80 -33.90 14.34
CA PRO A 817 28.97 -33.00 15.47
C PRO A 817 28.65 -31.55 15.07
N LEU A 818 27.78 -30.87 15.83
CA LEU A 818 27.37 -29.49 15.52
C LEU A 818 28.57 -28.52 15.50
N ALA A 819 29.58 -28.77 16.34
CA ALA A 819 30.82 -27.99 16.42
C ALA A 819 31.69 -28.04 15.13
N ALA A 820 31.47 -29.04 14.25
CA ALA A 820 32.26 -29.23 13.03
C ALA A 820 31.58 -28.61 11.79
N ALA A 821 30.44 -27.93 11.94
CA ALA A 821 29.72 -27.32 10.83
C ALA A 821 30.43 -26.06 10.32
N GLY A 822 30.72 -26.01 9.01
CA GLY A 822 31.17 -24.80 8.32
C GLY A 822 30.06 -23.73 8.18
N PRO A 823 30.22 -22.73 7.30
CA PRO A 823 29.32 -21.58 7.23
C PRO A 823 27.86 -21.87 6.81
N GLN A 824 27.54 -23.06 6.29
CA GLN A 824 26.17 -23.45 5.90
C GLN A 824 25.56 -24.49 6.86
N LEU A 825 24.40 -24.15 7.45
CA LEU A 825 23.55 -25.03 8.26
C LEU A 825 22.63 -25.90 7.37
N ALA A 826 23.22 -26.61 6.40
CA ALA A 826 22.53 -27.28 5.28
C ALA A 826 21.54 -28.43 5.61
N LEU A 827 21.10 -28.57 6.86
CA LEU A 827 20.15 -29.61 7.30
C LEU A 827 18.80 -29.05 7.80
N LEU A 828 18.64 -27.72 7.83
CA LEU A 828 17.35 -27.09 8.10
C LEU A 828 16.73 -26.57 6.80
N GLN A 829 15.55 -27.08 6.44
CA GLN A 829 14.78 -26.57 5.30
C GLN A 829 13.69 -25.61 5.79
N VAL A 830 13.75 -24.35 5.37
CA VAL A 830 12.73 -23.34 5.68
C VAL A 830 11.67 -23.38 4.58
N VAL A 831 10.40 -23.50 4.96
CA VAL A 831 9.27 -23.45 4.02
C VAL A 831 8.26 -22.40 4.43
N GLY A 832 7.65 -21.75 3.43
CA GLY A 832 6.80 -20.59 3.68
C GLY A 832 7.60 -19.33 4.03
N GLU A 833 6.96 -18.18 3.96
CA GLU A 833 7.58 -16.92 4.39
C GLU A 833 7.57 -16.84 5.91
N TYR A 834 8.76 -16.87 6.53
CA TYR A 834 8.89 -16.50 7.93
C TYR A 834 8.89 -14.98 8.06
N ARG A 835 7.86 -14.44 8.71
CA ARG A 835 7.85 -13.04 9.14
C ARG A 835 8.30 -13.01 10.60
N PRO A 836 9.40 -12.31 10.93
CA PRO A 836 9.77 -12.08 12.32
C PRO A 836 8.56 -11.57 13.10
N LEU A 837 8.32 -12.15 14.27
CA LEU A 837 7.29 -11.65 15.17
C LEU A 837 7.63 -10.18 15.49
N SER A 838 6.62 -9.32 15.66
CA SER A 838 6.88 -8.01 16.26
C SER A 838 7.51 -8.23 17.64
N ASP A 839 8.32 -7.28 18.14
CA ASP A 839 8.92 -7.40 19.48
C ASP A 839 7.85 -7.73 20.53
N GLN A 840 6.65 -7.14 20.41
CA GLN A 840 5.53 -7.43 21.29
C GLN A 840 5.04 -8.89 21.18
N ALA A 841 4.84 -9.42 19.98
CA ALA A 841 4.39 -10.79 19.76
C ALA A 841 5.47 -11.81 20.13
N TYR A 842 6.74 -11.51 19.85
CA TYR A 842 7.89 -12.29 20.30
C TYR A 842 7.96 -12.36 21.82
N GLN A 843 7.89 -11.22 22.50
CA GLN A 843 7.96 -11.17 23.97
C GLN A 843 6.76 -11.86 24.62
N GLN A 844 5.57 -11.76 24.02
CA GLN A 844 4.40 -12.51 24.48
C GLN A 844 4.60 -14.02 24.32
N GLN A 845 4.95 -14.48 23.12
CA GLN A 845 5.16 -15.90 22.86
C GLN A 845 6.33 -16.46 23.66
N GLN A 846 7.41 -15.69 23.85
CA GLN A 846 8.54 -16.08 24.68
C GLN A 846 8.14 -16.25 26.14
N ARG A 847 7.32 -15.33 26.70
CA ARG A 847 6.77 -15.50 28.06
C ARG A 847 5.87 -16.73 28.15
N GLU A 848 4.96 -16.91 27.20
CA GLU A 848 4.05 -18.06 27.17
C GLU A 848 4.80 -19.40 27.16
N LEU A 849 5.89 -19.49 26.38
CA LEU A 849 6.73 -20.69 26.34
C LEU A 849 7.64 -20.82 27.57
N THR A 850 8.20 -19.73 28.08
CA THR A 850 9.11 -19.76 29.26
C THR A 850 8.37 -20.05 30.57
N GLU A 851 7.10 -19.66 30.68
CA GLU A 851 6.24 -19.97 31.83
C GLU A 851 5.71 -21.41 31.80
N ASN A 852 5.74 -22.05 30.63
CA ASN A 852 5.35 -23.43 30.48
C ASN A 852 6.47 -24.36 30.97
N ARG A 853 6.10 -25.46 31.63
CA ARG A 853 7.03 -26.49 32.11
C ARG A 853 6.61 -27.83 31.57
N VAL A 854 7.32 -28.33 30.57
CA VAL A 854 6.93 -29.57 29.89
C VAL A 854 7.32 -30.79 30.73
N ALA A 855 6.31 -31.53 31.20
CA ALA A 855 6.47 -32.80 31.92
C ALA A 855 5.35 -33.77 31.53
N LEU A 856 5.51 -34.44 30.40
CA LEU A 856 4.50 -35.31 29.79
C LEU A 856 4.85 -36.77 30.03
N GLN A 857 3.82 -37.58 30.30
CA GLN A 857 3.92 -39.04 30.36
C GLN A 857 2.64 -39.68 29.81
N GLN A 858 2.77 -40.70 28.98
CA GLN A 858 1.62 -41.42 28.42
C GLN A 858 1.98 -42.88 28.11
N GLU A 859 1.10 -43.81 28.50
CA GLU A 859 1.14 -45.20 28.05
C GLU A 859 0.68 -45.28 26.59
N VAL A 860 1.53 -45.80 25.70
CA VAL A 860 1.25 -45.94 24.28
C VAL A 860 1.29 -47.41 23.90
N LYS A 861 0.17 -47.91 23.36
CA LYS A 861 0.09 -49.27 22.84
C LYS A 861 0.81 -49.37 21.50
N ALA A 862 1.59 -50.44 21.28
CA ALA A 862 2.40 -50.57 20.07
C ALA A 862 1.57 -50.62 18.79
N ASP A 863 0.38 -51.23 18.83
CA ASP A 863 -0.52 -51.39 17.69
C ASP A 863 -1.35 -50.11 17.40
N GLN A 864 -1.25 -49.08 18.24
CA GLN A 864 -2.02 -47.84 18.13
C GLN A 864 -1.10 -46.63 17.90
N GLY A 865 -1.62 -45.61 17.22
CA GLY A 865 -0.95 -44.31 17.14
C GLY A 865 -1.25 -43.47 18.36
N ALA A 866 -0.33 -42.57 18.73
CA ALA A 866 -0.50 -41.65 19.85
C ALA A 866 0.08 -40.27 19.53
N VAL A 867 -0.44 -39.25 20.22
CA VAL A 867 0.17 -37.92 20.26
C VAL A 867 0.35 -37.55 21.73
N LEU A 868 1.60 -37.39 22.13
CA LEU A 868 1.95 -36.78 23.42
C LEU A 868 2.15 -35.30 23.15
N ALA A 869 1.25 -34.45 23.63
CA ALA A 869 1.34 -33.02 23.41
C ALA A 869 1.17 -32.26 24.71
N ASP A 870 1.93 -31.17 24.81
CA ASP A 870 1.75 -30.22 25.89
C ASP A 870 0.44 -29.42 25.71
N ALA A 871 -0.21 -29.09 26.82
CA ALA A 871 -1.50 -28.41 26.84
C ALA A 871 -1.44 -26.97 26.29
N LYS A 872 -0.26 -26.33 26.32
CA LYS A 872 0.00 -25.00 25.75
C LYS A 872 0.52 -25.05 24.31
N GLY A 873 0.64 -26.25 23.73
CA GLY A 873 1.04 -26.42 22.33
C GLY A 873 2.48 -25.96 22.06
N GLU A 874 3.37 -26.14 23.03
CA GLU A 874 4.80 -25.87 22.86
C GLU A 874 5.51 -27.00 22.11
N ILE A 875 5.29 -28.25 22.53
CA ILE A 875 5.93 -29.42 21.95
C ILE A 875 4.95 -30.59 21.89
N ALA A 876 5.06 -31.39 20.83
CA ALA A 876 4.32 -32.63 20.68
C ALA A 876 5.15 -33.71 19.98
N LEU A 877 4.91 -34.96 20.36
CA LEU A 877 5.46 -36.16 19.76
C LEU A 877 4.33 -36.99 19.15
N ALA A 878 4.33 -37.12 17.83
CA ALA A 878 3.38 -37.92 17.08
C ALA A 878 3.98 -39.30 16.73
N VAL A 879 3.42 -40.34 17.36
CA VAL A 879 3.83 -41.73 17.22
C VAL A 879 2.85 -42.45 16.30
N PRO A 880 3.29 -43.00 15.14
CA PRO A 880 2.40 -43.77 14.29
C PRO A 880 2.17 -45.19 14.85
N ALA A 881 1.05 -45.81 14.48
CA ALA A 881 0.76 -47.19 14.86
C ALA A 881 1.85 -48.15 14.33
N ASN A 882 2.28 -49.08 15.18
CA ASN A 882 3.38 -50.02 14.96
C ASN A 882 4.76 -49.35 14.83
N ALA A 883 4.95 -48.17 15.41
CA ALA A 883 6.28 -47.56 15.51
C ALA A 883 7.12 -48.16 16.63
N LEU A 884 6.48 -48.62 17.72
CA LEU A 884 7.14 -49.19 18.89
C LEU A 884 7.11 -50.72 18.81
N SER A 885 8.11 -51.38 19.38
CA SER A 885 8.20 -52.85 19.41
C SER A 885 7.28 -53.51 20.46
N GLY A 886 6.68 -52.73 21.34
CA GLY A 886 5.77 -53.17 22.40
C GLY A 886 5.14 -51.97 23.13
N ASP A 887 4.11 -52.23 23.95
CA ASP A 887 3.45 -51.21 24.76
C ASP A 887 4.49 -50.51 25.65
N THR A 888 4.58 -49.18 25.54
CA THR A 888 5.66 -48.40 26.14
C THR A 888 5.12 -47.12 26.76
N LYS A 889 5.57 -46.82 27.97
CA LYS A 889 5.34 -45.52 28.61
C LYS A 889 6.32 -44.48 28.08
N LEU A 890 5.83 -43.56 27.26
CA LEU A 890 6.64 -42.49 26.69
C LEU A 890 6.66 -41.27 27.62
N THR A 891 7.78 -40.55 27.64
CA THR A 891 7.96 -39.34 28.45
C THR A 891 8.63 -38.22 27.66
N ILE A 892 8.25 -36.97 27.96
CA ILE A 892 8.94 -35.76 27.50
C ILE A 892 9.12 -34.86 28.72
N GLN A 893 10.36 -34.58 29.09
CA GLN A 893 10.67 -33.77 30.26
C GLN A 893 11.60 -32.62 29.89
N GLU A 894 11.22 -31.40 30.24
CA GLU A 894 12.09 -30.23 30.18
C GLU A 894 13.18 -30.32 31.25
N ILE A 895 14.43 -30.13 30.85
CA ILE A 895 15.59 -30.12 31.71
C ILE A 895 16.16 -28.71 31.69
N ALA A 896 16.36 -28.16 32.90
CA ALA A 896 16.96 -26.84 33.06
C ALA A 896 18.33 -26.79 32.37
N ALA A 897 18.59 -25.69 31.64
CA ALA A 897 19.87 -25.47 31.00
C ALA A 897 21.01 -25.57 32.04
N PRO A 898 22.09 -26.31 31.74
CA PRO A 898 23.13 -26.54 32.72
C PRO A 898 23.84 -25.24 33.12
N SER A 899 24.12 -25.08 34.42
CA SER A 899 24.87 -23.93 34.92
C SER A 899 26.30 -23.91 34.35
N SER A 900 26.81 -22.73 34.00
CA SER A 900 28.12 -22.52 33.36
C SER A 900 29.34 -23.05 34.13
N THR A 901 29.16 -23.55 35.35
CA THR A 901 30.22 -23.99 36.27
C THR A 901 30.36 -25.50 36.43
N ASP A 902 29.53 -26.32 35.76
CA ASP A 902 29.60 -27.79 35.83
C ASP A 902 30.27 -28.38 34.56
N PRO A 903 31.47 -28.98 34.67
CA PRO A 903 32.18 -29.61 33.55
C PRO A 903 31.53 -30.91 33.04
N SER A 904 30.61 -31.50 33.79
CA SER A 904 29.89 -32.73 33.41
C SER A 904 28.59 -32.47 32.65
N ALA A 905 28.23 -31.19 32.47
CA ALA A 905 26.94 -30.78 31.98
C ALA A 905 26.92 -30.56 30.47
N GLN A 906 25.75 -30.72 29.84
CA GLN A 906 25.54 -30.66 28.38
C GLN A 906 25.72 -29.24 27.81
N GLN A 907 26.94 -28.71 27.82
CA GLN A 907 27.23 -27.34 27.39
C GLN A 907 26.97 -27.14 25.89
N ALA A 908 26.59 -25.92 25.50
CA ALA A 908 26.43 -25.57 24.09
C ALA A 908 27.78 -25.65 23.36
N PRO A 909 27.84 -26.22 22.14
CA PRO A 909 29.07 -26.26 21.36
C PRO A 909 29.64 -24.86 21.06
N SER A 910 30.95 -24.79 20.83
CA SER A 910 31.59 -23.54 20.40
C SER A 910 30.90 -22.97 19.16
N GLY A 911 30.63 -21.67 19.15
CA GLY A 911 29.90 -20.99 18.08
C GLY A 911 28.37 -21.11 18.13
N PHE A 912 27.79 -21.74 19.16
CA PHE A 912 26.34 -21.87 19.33
C PHE A 912 25.85 -21.48 20.74
N ALA A 913 24.58 -21.11 20.84
CA ALA A 913 23.83 -20.88 22.08
C ALA A 913 22.52 -21.69 22.07
N PHE A 914 22.04 -22.08 23.24
CA PHE A 914 20.69 -22.64 23.38
C PHE A 914 19.65 -21.56 23.09
N LEU A 915 18.71 -21.86 22.21
CA LEU A 915 17.53 -21.03 21.96
C LEU A 915 16.29 -21.55 22.71
N SER A 916 16.27 -22.84 23.01
CA SER A 916 15.24 -23.50 23.80
C SER A 916 15.82 -24.16 25.06
N PRO A 917 14.97 -24.56 26.02
CA PRO A 917 15.33 -25.58 27.00
C PRO A 917 15.76 -26.89 26.32
N THR A 918 16.37 -27.79 27.10
CA THR A 918 16.65 -29.16 26.67
C THR A 918 15.46 -30.05 27.01
N TYR A 919 15.00 -30.88 26.07
CA TYR A 919 13.90 -31.82 26.27
C TYR A 919 14.43 -33.25 26.21
N ARG A 920 14.23 -33.98 27.30
CA ARG A 920 14.54 -35.40 27.42
C ARG A 920 13.35 -36.23 26.99
N PHE A 921 13.55 -37.03 25.96
CA PHE A 921 12.59 -38.03 25.52
C PHE A 921 12.98 -39.37 26.11
N GLY A 922 12.01 -40.14 26.59
CA GLY A 922 12.25 -41.46 27.18
C GLY A 922 11.18 -42.48 26.83
N PRO A 923 11.46 -43.80 26.98
CA PRO A 923 12.64 -44.34 27.68
C PRO A 923 13.88 -44.52 26.79
N ASP A 924 15.07 -44.40 27.39
CA ASP A 924 16.34 -44.57 26.71
C ASP A 924 16.46 -45.97 26.06
N GLY A 925 17.10 -46.03 24.88
CA GLY A 925 17.26 -47.29 24.13
C GLY A 925 16.04 -47.73 23.32
N THR A 926 14.99 -46.90 23.26
CA THR A 926 13.83 -47.17 22.39
C THR A 926 14.24 -47.18 20.92
N THR A 927 13.77 -48.20 20.18
CA THR A 927 13.96 -48.32 18.72
C THR A 927 12.62 -48.17 18.01
N PHE A 928 12.63 -47.50 16.85
CA PHE A 928 11.41 -47.22 16.10
C PHE A 928 11.35 -48.02 14.79
N ALA A 929 10.33 -48.84 14.63
CA ALA A 929 10.03 -49.53 13.38
C ALA A 929 9.46 -48.58 12.30
N LYS A 930 8.90 -47.44 12.72
CA LYS A 930 8.45 -46.34 11.86
C LYS A 930 8.89 -45.01 12.48
N PRO A 931 9.30 -44.00 11.70
CA PRO A 931 9.74 -42.73 12.26
C PRO A 931 8.67 -42.04 13.13
N VAL A 932 9.11 -41.53 14.26
CA VAL A 932 8.29 -40.71 15.16
C VAL A 932 8.61 -39.23 14.88
N THR A 933 7.57 -38.40 14.79
CA THR A 933 7.70 -36.99 14.40
C THR A 933 7.54 -36.09 15.62
N VAL A 934 8.49 -35.18 15.85
CA VAL A 934 8.36 -34.10 16.82
C VAL A 934 7.88 -32.83 16.11
N ALA A 935 6.94 -32.13 16.72
CA ALA A 935 6.51 -30.79 16.33
C ALA A 935 6.78 -29.84 17.49
N TRP A 936 7.44 -28.72 17.20
CA TRP A 936 7.96 -27.85 18.24
C TRP A 936 7.82 -26.37 17.87
N ARG A 937 7.01 -25.64 18.64
CA ARG A 937 6.83 -24.19 18.50
C ARG A 937 7.88 -23.46 19.31
N VAL A 938 8.59 -22.52 18.68
CA VAL A 938 9.63 -21.71 19.32
C VAL A 938 9.39 -20.23 19.05
N ALA A 939 9.71 -19.38 20.03
CA ALA A 939 9.75 -17.93 19.84
C ALA A 939 11.14 -17.56 19.31
N LEU A 940 11.23 -17.20 18.03
CA LEU A 940 12.48 -16.71 17.45
C LEU A 940 12.62 -15.21 17.72
N PRO A 941 13.76 -14.75 18.27
CA PRO A 941 14.05 -13.32 18.36
C PRO A 941 13.98 -12.67 16.97
N PRO A 942 13.47 -11.43 16.84
CA PRO A 942 13.29 -10.83 15.52
C PRO A 942 14.58 -10.68 14.69
N ALA A 943 15.74 -10.61 15.36
CA ALA A 943 17.06 -10.56 14.74
C ALA A 943 17.62 -11.94 14.33
N VAL A 944 17.04 -13.04 14.80
CA VAL A 944 17.48 -14.40 14.48
C VAL A 944 16.71 -14.90 13.27
N LYS A 945 17.43 -15.25 12.21
CA LYS A 945 16.82 -15.83 11.03
C LYS A 945 16.69 -17.34 11.19
N PRO A 946 15.65 -17.98 10.62
CA PRO A 946 15.49 -19.42 10.71
C PRO A 946 16.70 -20.21 10.21
N GLU A 947 17.40 -19.73 9.19
CA GLU A 947 18.61 -20.35 8.65
C GLU A 947 19.80 -20.39 9.62
N ASP A 948 19.78 -19.60 10.70
CA ASP A 948 20.82 -19.60 11.75
C ASP A 948 20.59 -20.66 12.83
N LEU A 949 19.52 -21.46 12.68
CA LEU A 949 19.05 -22.42 13.66
C LEU A 949 19.52 -23.85 13.36
N ALA A 950 19.71 -24.62 14.42
CA ALA A 950 19.99 -26.04 14.36
C ALA A 950 19.17 -26.79 15.40
N LEU A 951 18.45 -27.83 14.98
CA LEU A 951 17.96 -28.85 15.89
C LEU A 951 19.12 -29.81 16.21
N ALA A 952 19.39 -30.02 17.50
CA ALA A 952 20.48 -30.87 17.97
C ALA A 952 19.98 -31.97 18.90
N VAL A 953 20.62 -33.14 18.81
CA VAL A 953 20.45 -34.29 19.72
C VAL A 953 21.75 -34.55 20.47
N PHE A 954 21.68 -34.84 21.76
CA PHE A 954 22.83 -35.17 22.58
C PHE A 954 23.22 -36.65 22.42
N GLU A 955 24.49 -36.94 22.16
CA GLU A 955 25.02 -38.30 22.09
C GLU A 955 25.80 -38.63 23.37
N GLU A 956 25.23 -39.48 24.23
CA GLU A 956 25.77 -39.80 25.54
C GLU A 956 27.16 -40.45 25.50
N LYS A 957 27.48 -41.22 24.45
CA LYS A 957 28.79 -41.89 24.32
C LYS A 957 29.93 -40.92 24.02
N THR A 958 29.64 -39.89 23.22
CA THR A 958 30.65 -38.92 22.77
C THR A 958 30.57 -37.61 23.55
N LYS A 959 29.52 -37.44 24.37
CA LYS A 959 29.19 -36.21 25.09
C LYS A 959 29.12 -34.99 24.16
N ALA A 960 28.65 -35.20 22.94
CA ALA A 960 28.58 -34.18 21.89
C ALA A 960 27.14 -33.93 21.43
N TRP A 961 26.85 -32.68 21.06
CA TRP A 961 25.62 -32.31 20.36
C TRP A 961 25.76 -32.57 18.87
N MET A 962 24.84 -33.36 18.33
CA MET A 962 24.80 -33.77 16.94
C MET A 962 23.65 -33.07 16.24
N ARG A 963 23.87 -32.49 15.07
CA ARG A 963 22.81 -31.81 14.31
C ARG A 963 21.87 -32.80 13.63
N LEU A 964 20.59 -32.46 13.55
CA LEU A 964 19.55 -33.28 12.90
C LEU A 964 18.86 -32.53 11.74
N PRO A 965 18.45 -33.26 10.68
CA PRO A 965 17.57 -32.72 9.67
C PRO A 965 16.23 -32.28 10.26
N ALA A 966 15.81 -31.08 9.91
CA ALA A 966 14.54 -30.51 10.34
C ALA A 966 13.93 -29.61 9.26
N VAL A 967 12.63 -29.38 9.38
CA VAL A 967 11.89 -28.39 8.60
C VAL A 967 11.38 -27.31 9.53
N PHE A 968 11.52 -26.04 9.14
CA PHE A 968 10.86 -24.93 9.79
C PHE A 968 9.73 -24.41 8.91
N ASP A 969 8.49 -24.51 9.40
CA ASP A 969 7.34 -23.87 8.77
C ASP A 969 7.28 -22.40 9.19
N GLY A 970 7.82 -21.51 8.34
CA GLY A 970 7.86 -20.08 8.57
C GLY A 970 6.48 -19.44 8.73
N THR A 971 5.45 -20.06 8.16
CA THR A 971 4.06 -19.57 8.28
C THR A 971 3.47 -19.85 9.66
N LYS A 972 3.94 -20.90 10.32
CA LYS A 972 3.39 -21.39 11.60
C LYS A 972 4.33 -21.18 12.79
N GLY A 973 5.61 -20.91 12.55
CA GLY A 973 6.62 -20.81 13.60
C GLY A 973 6.89 -22.15 14.29
N VAL A 974 6.75 -23.26 13.55
CA VAL A 974 6.84 -24.64 14.08
C VAL A 974 7.94 -25.41 13.36
N PHE A 975 8.82 -26.03 14.15
CA PHE A 975 9.78 -27.02 13.69
C PHE A 975 9.15 -28.41 13.58
N LEU A 976 9.51 -29.13 12.54
CA LEU A 976 9.24 -30.55 12.38
C LEU A 976 10.55 -31.31 12.20
N ALA A 977 10.69 -32.41 12.92
CA ALA A 977 11.79 -33.34 12.71
C ALA A 977 11.36 -34.77 13.01
N GLN A 978 12.08 -35.73 12.45
CA GLN A 978 11.93 -37.14 12.82
C GLN A 978 13.01 -37.52 13.82
N LEU A 979 12.61 -38.16 14.92
CA LEU A 979 13.54 -38.54 15.97
C LEU A 979 14.18 -39.90 15.63
N PRO A 980 15.51 -40.00 15.54
CA PRO A 980 16.18 -41.27 15.26
C PRO A 980 16.11 -42.25 16.45
N HIS A 981 16.08 -41.75 17.67
CA HIS A 981 15.96 -42.50 18.93
C HIS A 981 15.56 -41.50 20.03
N PHE A 982 15.21 -41.99 21.21
CA PHE A 982 15.01 -41.11 22.37
C PHE A 982 16.35 -40.74 23.03
N SER A 983 16.51 -39.44 23.29
CA SER A 983 17.67 -38.79 23.88
C SER A 983 17.26 -37.36 24.31
N ASP A 984 18.24 -36.51 24.60
CA ASP A 984 18.06 -35.09 24.89
C ASP A 984 18.17 -34.25 23.61
N TYR A 985 17.22 -33.34 23.42
CA TYR A 985 17.11 -32.50 22.22
C TYR A 985 17.02 -31.02 22.58
N ALA A 986 17.63 -30.16 21.76
CA ALA A 986 17.58 -28.72 21.93
C ALA A 986 17.61 -27.98 20.57
N LEU A 987 16.94 -26.83 20.51
CA LEU A 987 17.13 -25.85 19.45
C LEU A 987 18.28 -24.92 19.81
N MET A 988 19.20 -24.75 18.88
CA MET A 988 20.39 -23.92 19.03
C MET A 988 20.47 -22.87 17.94
N VAL A 989 21.09 -21.74 18.25
CA VAL A 989 21.36 -20.64 17.32
C VAL A 989 22.85 -20.39 17.22
N LYS A 990 23.33 -20.05 16.01
CA LYS A 990 24.73 -19.68 15.78
C LYS A 990 25.06 -18.34 16.46
N LYS A 991 26.16 -18.28 17.21
CA LYS A 991 26.72 -17.05 17.80
C LYS A 991 27.42 -16.25 16.69
N SER A 992 26.76 -15.25 16.11
CA SER A 992 27.43 -14.17 15.39
C SER A 992 28.28 -13.38 16.38
N VAL A 993 29.46 -12.93 15.95
CA VAL A 993 30.38 -12.14 16.78
C VAL A 993 29.78 -10.76 17.01
N GLU A 994 28.88 -10.64 17.99
CA GLU A 994 28.58 -9.47 18.81
C GLU A 994 27.58 -9.90 19.89
N THR A 995 27.90 -9.55 21.12
CA THR A 995 27.34 -10.09 22.35
C THR A 995 25.82 -9.93 22.46
N VAL A 996 25.10 -11.02 22.77
CA VAL A 996 23.82 -10.96 23.50
C VAL A 996 24.17 -10.77 24.98
N PRO A 997 23.94 -9.60 25.60
CA PRO A 997 23.91 -9.53 27.05
C PRO A 997 22.54 -10.04 27.50
N ALA A 998 22.55 -10.95 28.47
CA ALA A 998 21.38 -11.32 29.25
C ALA A 998 20.97 -10.11 30.13
N ALA A 999 20.22 -9.17 29.55
CA ALA A 999 19.53 -8.11 30.26
C ALA A 999 18.23 -7.79 29.53
N ALA A 1000 17.15 -8.42 29.98
CA ALA A 1000 15.80 -8.10 29.56
C ALA A 1000 15.37 -6.72 30.10
N ASN A 1001 14.50 -6.08 29.30
CA ASN A 1001 13.49 -5.08 29.66
C ASN A 1001 13.91 -3.64 29.96
N LYS A 1002 13.59 -2.76 28.99
CA LYS A 1002 12.62 -1.66 29.18
C LYS A 1002 12.18 -1.10 27.81
N VAL A 1003 10.90 -1.25 27.45
CA VAL A 1003 10.28 -0.60 26.28
C VAL A 1003 9.37 0.53 26.76
N GLN A 1004 9.49 1.69 26.10
CA GLN A 1004 8.73 2.92 26.35
C GLN A 1004 7.27 2.76 25.88
N ALA A 1005 6.28 3.18 26.69
CA ALA A 1005 4.87 3.09 26.32
C ALA A 1005 4.41 4.34 25.53
N VAL A 1006 3.71 4.13 24.40
CA VAL A 1006 3.11 5.20 23.59
C VAL A 1006 1.60 5.05 23.65
N PHE A 1007 0.89 6.00 24.29
CA PHE A 1007 -0.57 5.99 24.39
C PHE A 1007 -1.21 6.87 23.31
N VAL A 1008 -2.12 6.32 22.51
CA VAL A 1008 -2.72 6.97 21.32
C VAL A 1008 -3.95 7.81 21.64
N ASP A 1009 -4.50 7.72 22.86
CA ASP A 1009 -5.73 8.37 23.29
C ASP A 1009 -5.52 9.66 24.10
N LEU A 1010 -4.37 10.32 23.92
CA LEU A 1010 -3.98 11.54 24.65
C LEU A 1010 -4.41 12.85 23.97
N ALA A 1011 -5.10 12.79 22.84
CA ALA A 1011 -5.63 13.96 22.14
C ALA A 1011 -6.57 14.77 23.06
N GLY A 1012 -6.31 16.07 23.21
CA GLY A 1012 -7.02 16.97 24.15
C GLY A 1012 -6.48 16.96 25.58
N PHE A 1013 -5.43 16.18 25.87
CA PHE A 1013 -4.75 16.08 27.16
C PHE A 1013 -3.23 16.26 27.02
N GLU A 1014 -2.78 17.03 26.03
CA GLU A 1014 -1.36 17.25 25.71
C GLU A 1014 -0.58 17.79 26.91
N TRP A 1015 -1.23 18.59 27.76
CA TRP A 1015 -0.66 19.13 29.01
C TRP A 1015 -0.27 18.05 30.03
N ALA A 1016 -0.85 16.85 29.96
CA ALA A 1016 -0.56 15.71 30.82
C ALA A 1016 0.31 14.64 30.14
N ALA A 1017 0.47 14.70 28.81
CA ALA A 1017 1.09 13.63 28.02
C ALA A 1017 2.51 13.29 28.47
N GLU A 1018 3.32 14.30 28.78
CA GLU A 1018 4.68 14.05 29.28
C GLU A 1018 4.71 13.44 30.68
N SER A 1019 3.80 13.86 31.57
CA SER A 1019 3.71 13.30 32.92
C SER A 1019 3.26 11.83 32.85
N ILE A 1020 2.32 11.53 31.97
CA ILE A 1020 1.86 10.16 31.68
C ILE A 1020 3.02 9.31 31.17
N ARG A 1021 3.78 9.80 30.17
CA ARG A 1021 4.94 9.11 29.60
C ARG A 1021 6.03 8.85 30.65
N ARG A 1022 6.45 9.88 31.40
CA ARG A 1022 7.50 9.73 32.44
C ARG A 1022 7.12 8.74 33.53
N LEU A 1023 5.87 8.78 34.00
CA LEU A 1023 5.41 7.84 35.01
C LEU A 1023 5.25 6.42 34.47
N SER A 1024 4.95 6.26 33.17
CA SER A 1024 4.93 4.96 32.50
C SER A 1024 6.34 4.38 32.34
N ASP A 1025 7.33 5.19 31.96
CA ASP A 1025 8.74 4.79 31.85
C ASP A 1025 9.34 4.36 33.20
N ALA A 1026 8.82 4.93 34.28
CA ALA A 1026 9.16 4.60 35.65
C ALA A 1026 8.41 3.38 36.22
N ASP A 1027 7.50 2.74 35.45
CA ASP A 1027 6.57 1.69 35.89
C ASP A 1027 5.69 2.09 37.11
N ILE A 1028 5.45 3.40 37.28
CA ILE A 1028 4.59 3.94 38.33
C ILE A 1028 3.13 3.94 37.88
N LEU A 1029 2.90 4.28 36.61
CA LEU A 1029 1.60 4.43 35.98
C LEU A 1029 1.49 3.48 34.79
N ARG A 1030 0.31 2.86 34.62
CA ARG A 1030 0.03 1.94 33.51
C ARG A 1030 -1.26 2.34 32.80
N GLY A 1031 -1.29 2.17 31.48
CA GLY A 1031 -2.49 2.33 30.66
C GLY A 1031 -3.54 1.26 30.97
N VAL A 1032 -4.76 1.46 30.46
CA VAL A 1032 -5.81 0.43 30.45
C VAL A 1032 -5.56 -0.61 29.35
N ALA A 1033 -4.72 -0.28 28.37
CA ALA A 1033 -4.12 -1.16 27.36
C ALA A 1033 -2.68 -0.68 27.03
N PRO A 1034 -1.85 -1.44 26.29
CA PRO A 1034 -0.47 -1.03 25.97
C PRO A 1034 -0.35 0.34 25.27
N ASP A 1035 -1.37 0.71 24.51
CA ASP A 1035 -1.47 1.95 23.73
C ASP A 1035 -2.63 2.86 24.17
N ARG A 1036 -3.31 2.57 25.28
CA ARG A 1036 -4.50 3.35 25.72
C ARG A 1036 -4.47 3.68 27.21
N PHE A 1037 -4.63 4.95 27.56
CA PHE A 1037 -4.49 5.46 28.93
C PHE A 1037 -5.81 5.87 29.62
N GLU A 1038 -6.81 6.26 28.85
CA GLU A 1038 -8.08 6.88 29.26
C GLU A 1038 -7.91 8.16 30.10
N PRO A 1039 -7.30 9.22 29.55
CA PRO A 1039 -6.95 10.42 30.34
C PRO A 1039 -8.16 11.13 30.96
N GLN A 1040 -9.33 11.10 30.32
CA GLN A 1040 -10.56 11.74 30.80
C GLN A 1040 -11.29 10.94 31.88
N ARG A 1041 -11.01 9.63 32.03
CA ARG A 1041 -11.74 8.79 33.00
C ARG A 1041 -11.41 9.22 34.42
N THR A 1042 -12.42 9.25 35.29
CA THR A 1042 -12.23 9.47 36.72
C THR A 1042 -11.35 8.37 37.33
N VAL A 1043 -10.35 8.76 38.12
CA VAL A 1043 -9.49 7.81 38.83
C VAL A 1043 -10.13 7.38 40.14
N THR A 1044 -10.09 6.08 40.44
CA THR A 1044 -10.65 5.58 41.71
C THR A 1044 -9.68 5.77 42.88
N ARG A 1045 -10.21 5.72 44.11
CA ARG A 1045 -9.40 5.77 45.34
C ARG A 1045 -8.37 4.64 45.41
N ALA A 1046 -8.71 3.43 44.97
CA ALA A 1046 -7.78 2.31 44.91
C ALA A 1046 -6.68 2.51 43.85
N GLU A 1047 -7.04 3.04 42.68
CA GLU A 1047 -6.08 3.35 41.61
C GLU A 1047 -5.09 4.42 42.06
N PHE A 1048 -5.57 5.48 42.72
CA PHE A 1048 -4.69 6.53 43.22
C PHE A 1048 -3.78 6.05 44.37
N ALA A 1049 -4.31 5.21 45.28
CA ALA A 1049 -3.49 4.57 46.32
C ALA A 1049 -2.38 3.70 45.71
N ALA A 1050 -2.69 2.91 44.67
CA ALA A 1050 -1.71 2.09 43.98
C ALA A 1050 -0.62 2.92 43.27
N LEU A 1051 -0.98 4.06 42.66
CA LEU A 1051 0.00 4.99 42.09
C LEU A 1051 0.98 5.52 43.15
N LEU A 1052 0.47 5.92 44.32
CA LEU A 1052 1.33 6.41 45.41
C LEU A 1052 2.22 5.30 45.99
N VAL A 1053 1.71 4.08 46.13
CA VAL A 1053 2.49 2.91 46.60
C VAL A 1053 3.63 2.59 45.65
N ARG A 1054 3.39 2.60 44.33
CA ARG A 1054 4.46 2.39 43.32
C ARG A 1054 5.45 3.55 43.29
N CYS A 1055 4.95 4.79 43.32
CA CYS A 1055 5.79 5.99 43.36
C CYS A 1055 6.73 6.00 44.57
N ARG A 1056 6.27 5.49 45.73
CA ARG A 1056 7.04 5.39 46.97
C ARG A 1056 7.78 4.05 47.14
N GLN A 1057 7.65 3.14 46.17
CA GLN A 1057 8.23 1.79 46.19
C GLN A 1057 7.95 1.03 47.49
N LEU A 1058 6.73 1.18 48.02
CA LEU A 1058 6.35 0.55 49.28
C LEU A 1058 6.11 -0.95 49.08
N PRO A 1059 6.54 -1.81 50.02
CA PRO A 1059 6.35 -3.26 49.91
C PRO A 1059 4.85 -3.59 50.00
N ALA A 1060 4.31 -4.19 48.93
CA ALA A 1060 2.91 -4.60 48.84
C ALA A 1060 2.67 -5.96 49.50
N THR A 1061 2.99 -6.08 50.79
CA THR A 1061 2.85 -7.32 51.57
C THR A 1061 1.87 -7.16 52.74
N GLY A 1062 0.97 -8.13 52.92
CA GLY A 1062 -0.02 -8.15 54.01
C GLY A 1062 -1.48 -8.01 53.55
N GLN A 1063 -2.41 -7.93 54.52
CA GLN A 1063 -3.85 -7.79 54.27
C GLN A 1063 -4.41 -6.55 54.99
N ALA A 1064 -5.26 -5.79 54.31
CA ALA A 1064 -6.06 -4.72 54.91
C ALA A 1064 -7.46 -5.24 55.22
N ASN A 1065 -7.90 -5.11 56.48
CA ASN A 1065 -9.20 -5.59 56.94
C ASN A 1065 -10.30 -4.56 56.69
N PHE A 1066 -10.58 -4.25 55.43
CA PHE A 1066 -11.76 -3.46 55.04
C PHE A 1066 -12.86 -4.38 54.53
N ARG A 1067 -14.12 -4.09 54.86
CA ARG A 1067 -15.25 -4.96 54.48
C ARG A 1067 -15.50 -5.03 52.97
N ASP A 1068 -15.00 -4.04 52.23
CA ASP A 1068 -15.18 -3.84 50.79
C ASP A 1068 -13.89 -4.03 49.98
N VAL A 1069 -12.87 -4.67 50.57
CA VAL A 1069 -11.63 -5.08 49.88
C VAL A 1069 -11.45 -6.59 50.05
N GLN A 1070 -11.59 -7.34 48.97
CA GLN A 1070 -11.44 -8.80 48.99
C GLN A 1070 -9.97 -9.20 48.79
N PRO A 1071 -9.51 -10.34 49.35
CA PRO A 1071 -8.11 -10.75 49.25
C PRO A 1071 -7.57 -10.88 47.82
N ASP A 1072 -8.43 -11.26 46.88
CA ASP A 1072 -8.07 -11.49 45.47
C ASP A 1072 -8.23 -10.23 44.59
N ASP A 1073 -8.66 -9.10 45.15
CA ASP A 1073 -8.74 -7.85 44.40
C ASP A 1073 -7.33 -7.38 44.02
N TRP A 1074 -7.14 -6.95 42.77
CA TRP A 1074 -5.84 -6.48 42.28
C TRP A 1074 -5.26 -5.32 43.13
N TYR A 1075 -6.14 -4.53 43.75
CA TYR A 1075 -5.79 -3.43 44.62
C TYR A 1075 -5.64 -3.81 46.09
N ALA A 1076 -5.92 -5.05 46.52
CA ALA A 1076 -5.80 -5.44 47.92
C ALA A 1076 -4.36 -5.31 48.46
N PRO A 1077 -3.30 -5.79 47.76
CA PRO A 1077 -1.93 -5.60 48.23
C PRO A 1077 -1.48 -4.12 48.24
N PRO A 1078 -1.75 -3.30 47.20
CA PRO A 1078 -1.49 -1.86 47.25
C PRO A 1078 -2.24 -1.13 48.37
N VAL A 1079 -3.51 -1.46 48.61
CA VAL A 1079 -4.28 -0.84 49.70
C VAL A 1079 -3.72 -1.23 51.05
N ALA A 1080 -3.29 -2.49 51.25
CA ALA A 1080 -2.61 -2.93 52.47
C ALA A 1080 -1.31 -2.15 52.72
N ALA A 1081 -0.48 -1.98 51.69
CA ALA A 1081 0.73 -1.15 51.80
C ALA A 1081 0.43 0.31 52.14
N ALA A 1082 -0.60 0.89 51.51
CA ALA A 1082 -1.01 2.26 51.78
C ALA A 1082 -1.53 2.45 53.22
N VAL A 1083 -2.22 1.44 53.79
CA VAL A 1083 -2.64 1.45 55.21
C VAL A 1083 -1.44 1.37 56.14
N GLN A 1084 -0.52 0.43 55.89
CA GLN A 1084 0.68 0.24 56.72
C GLN A 1084 1.58 1.49 56.70
N ALA A 1085 1.68 2.16 55.55
CA ALA A 1085 2.43 3.41 55.40
C ALA A 1085 1.68 4.64 55.93
N GLY A 1086 0.47 4.48 56.47
CA GLY A 1086 -0.35 5.56 57.01
C GLY A 1086 -0.91 6.53 55.97
N ILE A 1087 -0.87 6.18 54.68
CA ILE A 1087 -1.37 6.98 53.55
C ILE A 1087 -2.90 7.00 53.56
N VAL A 1088 -3.53 5.87 53.88
CA VAL A 1088 -5.00 5.71 53.98
C VAL A 1088 -5.38 5.01 55.28
N LYS A 1089 -6.58 5.30 55.80
CA LYS A 1089 -7.10 4.71 57.06
C LYS A 1089 -8.47 4.02 56.91
N GLY A 1090 -9.16 4.26 55.80
CA GLY A 1090 -10.58 3.90 55.62
C GLY A 1090 -11.51 4.78 56.45
N ASP A 1091 -12.81 4.57 56.27
CA ASP A 1091 -13.87 5.30 56.96
C ASP A 1091 -14.18 4.66 58.33
N PRO A 1092 -14.81 5.41 59.27
CA PRO A 1092 -15.14 4.90 60.61
C PRO A 1092 -16.04 3.67 60.63
N ASP A 1093 -16.75 3.37 59.54
CA ASP A 1093 -17.65 2.22 59.39
C ASP A 1093 -16.95 0.96 58.84
N GLY A 1094 -15.64 1.01 58.66
CA GLY A 1094 -14.80 -0.11 58.22
C GLY A 1094 -14.73 -0.32 56.70
N ALA A 1095 -15.17 0.65 55.90
CA ALA A 1095 -15.03 0.63 54.44
C ALA A 1095 -13.82 1.45 53.93
N PHE A 1096 -13.26 1.07 52.78
CA PHE A 1096 -12.21 1.82 52.08
C PHE A 1096 -12.74 2.64 50.90
N ARG A 1097 -13.82 2.17 50.28
CA ARG A 1097 -14.44 2.66 49.04
C ARG A 1097 -13.50 2.58 47.83
N PRO A 1098 -13.02 1.38 47.43
CA PRO A 1098 -11.96 1.23 46.43
C PRO A 1098 -12.33 1.72 45.03
N VAL A 1099 -13.59 1.59 44.63
CA VAL A 1099 -14.09 1.95 43.29
C VAL A 1099 -14.65 3.36 43.20
N ASP A 1100 -14.80 4.06 44.33
CA ASP A 1100 -15.29 5.42 44.35
C ASP A 1100 -14.26 6.38 43.71
N PRO A 1101 -14.71 7.36 42.90
CA PRO A 1101 -13.84 8.40 42.39
C PRO A 1101 -13.24 9.25 43.52
N VAL A 1102 -11.92 9.42 43.50
CA VAL A 1102 -11.20 10.23 44.50
C VAL A 1102 -11.49 11.72 44.30
N THR A 1103 -11.73 12.44 45.41
CA THR A 1103 -11.91 13.90 45.35
C THR A 1103 -10.57 14.64 45.40
N ARG A 1104 -10.56 15.91 44.98
CA ARG A 1104 -9.37 16.76 45.03
C ARG A 1104 -8.85 16.97 46.46
N GLU A 1105 -9.74 17.10 47.44
CA GLU A 1105 -9.32 17.21 48.85
C GLU A 1105 -8.75 15.89 49.39
N GLU A 1106 -9.29 14.74 48.96
CA GLU A 1106 -8.76 13.42 49.32
C GLU A 1106 -7.37 13.17 48.71
N MET A 1107 -7.14 13.58 47.46
CA MET A 1107 -5.80 13.50 46.85
C MET A 1107 -4.77 14.31 47.63
N ALA A 1108 -5.11 15.52 48.08
CA ALA A 1108 -4.21 16.36 48.87
C ALA A 1108 -3.80 15.68 50.19
N VAL A 1109 -4.76 15.05 50.88
CA VAL A 1109 -4.49 14.30 52.11
C VAL A 1109 -3.64 13.06 51.87
N MET A 1110 -3.94 12.27 50.83
CA MET A 1110 -3.18 11.07 50.50
C MET A 1110 -1.73 11.40 50.10
N VAL A 1111 -1.53 12.43 49.28
CA VAL A 1111 -0.19 12.91 48.90
C VAL A 1111 0.58 13.43 50.11
N GLY A 1112 -0.06 14.27 50.93
CA GLY A 1112 0.59 14.84 52.11
C GLY A 1112 1.00 13.78 53.13
N LYS A 1113 0.19 12.75 53.33
CA LYS A 1113 0.53 11.59 54.17
C LYS A 1113 1.65 10.75 53.57
N ALA A 1114 1.64 10.52 52.26
CA ALA A 1114 2.71 9.80 51.56
C ALA A 1114 4.08 10.50 51.64
N LEU A 1115 4.09 11.82 51.85
CA LEU A 1115 5.31 12.61 52.07
C LEU A 1115 5.57 12.99 53.53
N HIS A 1116 4.72 12.53 54.46
CA HIS A 1116 4.82 12.88 55.88
C HIS A 1116 4.91 14.40 56.15
N TRP A 1117 4.10 15.22 55.46
CA TRP A 1117 4.09 16.66 55.70
C TRP A 1117 3.72 16.98 57.15
N GLN A 1118 4.46 17.93 57.73
CA GLN A 1118 4.03 18.62 58.94
C GLN A 1118 3.07 19.73 58.52
N THR A 1119 1.85 19.68 59.03
CA THR A 1119 0.81 20.63 58.68
C THR A 1119 0.46 21.49 59.89
N GLU A 1120 0.29 22.80 59.68
CA GLU A 1120 -0.16 23.73 60.71
C GLU A 1120 -1.68 23.89 60.59
N GLU A 1121 -2.41 23.73 61.71
CA GLU A 1121 -3.87 23.83 61.75
C GLU A 1121 -4.41 25.20 61.29
N SER A 1122 -3.59 26.25 61.35
CA SER A 1122 -3.98 27.64 61.04
C SER A 1122 -3.45 28.18 59.70
N ALA A 1123 -2.98 27.32 58.79
CA ALA A 1123 -2.45 27.76 57.49
C ALA A 1123 -3.54 28.46 56.64
N ALA A 1124 -3.36 29.76 56.39
CA ALA A 1124 -4.32 30.56 55.62
C ALA A 1124 -4.31 30.19 54.13
N ILE A 1125 -5.48 29.82 53.60
CA ILE A 1125 -5.77 29.65 52.18
C ILE A 1125 -6.85 30.65 51.77
N SER A 1126 -6.83 31.13 50.53
CA SER A 1126 -7.80 32.09 50.02
C SER A 1126 -8.45 31.53 48.77
N PHE A 1127 -9.54 30.77 48.95
CA PHE A 1127 -10.41 30.31 47.87
C PHE A 1127 -11.85 30.68 48.16
N ILE A 1128 -12.64 30.99 47.12
CA ILE A 1128 -14.03 31.42 47.28
C ILE A 1128 -14.92 30.33 47.92
N ASP A 1129 -14.50 29.07 47.80
CA ASP A 1129 -15.18 27.87 48.31
C ASP A 1129 -14.38 27.20 49.46
N GLN A 1130 -13.52 27.95 50.15
CA GLN A 1130 -12.74 27.44 51.28
C GLN A 1130 -13.62 26.84 52.40
N GLU A 1131 -14.86 27.31 52.56
CA GLU A 1131 -15.79 26.75 53.53
C GLU A 1131 -16.31 25.36 53.15
N SER A 1132 -16.24 25.00 51.87
CA SER A 1132 -16.58 23.66 51.37
C SER A 1132 -15.46 22.63 51.58
N LEU A 1133 -14.28 23.05 52.06
CA LEU A 1133 -13.22 22.14 52.45
C LEU A 1133 -13.55 21.46 53.77
N SER A 1134 -13.49 20.13 53.76
CA SER A 1134 -13.63 19.34 54.96
C SER A 1134 -12.58 19.75 56.01
N PRO A 1135 -12.93 19.92 57.30
CA PRO A 1135 -11.98 20.36 58.33
C PRO A 1135 -10.69 19.53 58.39
N TRP A 1136 -10.79 18.22 58.16
CA TRP A 1136 -9.65 17.30 58.14
C TRP A 1136 -8.74 17.45 56.91
N ALA A 1137 -9.22 18.04 55.82
CA ALA A 1137 -8.48 18.23 54.56
C ALA A 1137 -7.82 19.62 54.47
N ARG A 1138 -8.39 20.63 55.13
CA ARG A 1138 -7.91 22.03 55.13
C ARG A 1138 -6.39 22.16 55.30
N PRO A 1139 -5.75 21.59 56.34
CA PRO A 1139 -4.30 21.75 56.54
C PRO A 1139 -3.45 21.11 55.43
N TRP A 1140 -3.92 20.02 54.81
CA TRP A 1140 -3.23 19.34 53.73
C TRP A 1140 -3.39 20.05 52.38
N VAL A 1141 -4.58 20.58 52.11
CA VAL A 1141 -4.85 21.39 50.92
C VAL A 1141 -4.03 22.67 50.95
N ALA A 1142 -3.98 23.35 52.11
CA ALA A 1142 -3.13 24.52 52.29
C ALA A 1142 -1.66 24.24 51.98
N GLN A 1143 -1.15 23.11 52.48
CA GLN A 1143 0.23 22.71 52.21
C GLN A 1143 0.46 22.33 50.74
N ALA A 1144 -0.45 21.58 50.11
CA ALA A 1144 -0.35 21.20 48.70
C ALA A 1144 -0.36 22.41 47.76
N VAL A 1145 -1.16 23.43 48.09
CA VAL A 1145 -1.21 24.71 47.34
C VAL A 1145 0.06 25.52 47.56
N ARG A 1146 0.55 25.61 48.81
CA ARG A 1146 1.81 26.28 49.13
C ARG A 1146 3.00 25.69 48.38
N LEU A 1147 3.05 24.37 48.25
CA LEU A 1147 4.08 23.65 47.50
C LEU A 1147 3.86 23.68 45.97
N GLY A 1148 2.79 24.31 45.49
CA GLY A 1148 2.46 24.42 44.07
C GLY A 1148 2.07 23.09 43.41
N LEU A 1149 1.80 22.05 44.19
CA LEU A 1149 1.39 20.72 43.73
C LEU A 1149 -0.06 20.73 43.25
N LEU A 1150 -0.92 21.44 43.98
CA LEU A 1150 -2.30 21.74 43.59
C LEU A 1150 -2.50 23.25 43.46
N ARG A 1151 -3.45 23.67 42.63
CA ARG A 1151 -3.81 25.08 42.43
C ARG A 1151 -5.33 25.19 42.31
N GLY A 1152 -5.87 26.35 42.67
CA GLY A 1152 -7.27 26.69 42.40
C GLY A 1152 -7.51 26.94 40.90
N TYR A 1153 -8.78 26.97 40.54
CA TYR A 1153 -9.26 27.32 39.20
C TYR A 1153 -9.21 28.83 38.98
N ALA A 1154 -9.31 29.25 37.72
CA ALA A 1154 -9.23 30.66 37.33
C ALA A 1154 -10.36 31.53 37.92
N ASP A 1155 -11.47 30.91 38.32
CA ASP A 1155 -12.60 31.55 39.00
C ASP A 1155 -12.34 31.82 40.50
N GLY A 1156 -11.18 31.43 41.03
CA GLY A 1156 -10.81 31.59 42.43
C GLY A 1156 -11.30 30.46 43.35
N SER A 1157 -11.91 29.39 42.81
CA SER A 1157 -12.35 28.20 43.56
C SER A 1157 -11.27 27.12 43.63
N PHE A 1158 -11.35 26.22 44.62
CA PHE A 1158 -10.52 25.03 44.72
C PHE A 1158 -11.24 23.75 44.26
N GLN A 1159 -12.57 23.73 44.43
CA GLN A 1159 -13.51 22.63 44.18
C GLN A 1159 -13.15 21.35 44.94
N PRO A 1160 -13.22 21.35 46.28
CA PRO A 1160 -12.71 20.25 47.10
C PRO A 1160 -13.37 18.89 46.80
N GLN A 1161 -14.64 18.89 46.43
CA GLN A 1161 -15.43 17.68 46.14
C GLN A 1161 -15.36 17.22 44.68
N ALA A 1162 -14.73 17.99 43.79
CA ALA A 1162 -14.62 17.60 42.38
C ALA A 1162 -13.79 16.32 42.23
N LYS A 1163 -14.20 15.46 41.28
CA LYS A 1163 -13.56 14.16 41.02
C LYS A 1163 -12.39 14.35 40.07
N ALA A 1164 -11.24 13.76 40.41
CA ALA A 1164 -10.05 13.85 39.57
C ALA A 1164 -10.09 12.84 38.42
N ASN A 1165 -9.63 13.27 37.24
CA ASN A 1165 -9.39 12.36 36.13
C ASN A 1165 -7.96 11.78 36.14
N ARG A 1166 -7.71 10.75 35.33
CA ARG A 1166 -6.41 10.04 35.27
C ARG A 1166 -5.27 10.94 34.80
N ALA A 1167 -5.53 11.90 33.91
CA ALA A 1167 -4.54 12.88 33.49
C ALA A 1167 -4.12 13.83 34.63
N GLU A 1168 -5.06 14.32 35.42
CA GLU A 1168 -4.81 15.16 36.59
C GLU A 1168 -4.02 14.42 37.68
N ALA A 1169 -4.37 13.14 37.92
CA ALA A 1169 -3.63 12.29 38.85
C ALA A 1169 -2.19 12.04 38.39
N ALA A 1170 -1.98 11.77 37.10
CA ALA A 1170 -0.64 11.60 36.52
C ALA A 1170 0.21 12.87 36.65
N ALA A 1171 -0.35 14.03 36.33
CA ALA A 1171 0.37 15.31 36.45
C ALA A 1171 0.73 15.63 37.92
N LEU A 1172 -0.14 15.32 38.87
CA LEU A 1172 0.12 15.50 40.31
C LEU A 1172 1.27 14.61 40.80
N VAL A 1173 1.26 13.33 40.44
CA VAL A 1173 2.30 12.36 40.85
C VAL A 1173 3.64 12.64 40.18
N ASP A 1174 3.66 13.10 38.92
CA ASP A 1174 4.90 13.52 38.24
C ASP A 1174 5.51 14.77 38.89
N LYS A 1175 4.69 15.73 39.33
CA LYS A 1175 5.16 16.88 40.11
C LYS A 1175 5.69 16.46 41.48
N LEU A 1176 5.05 15.49 42.14
CA LEU A 1176 5.51 14.91 43.39
C LEU A 1176 6.92 14.32 43.28
N MET A 1177 7.15 13.53 42.23
CA MET A 1177 8.44 12.92 41.90
C MET A 1177 9.54 13.96 41.73
N LYS A 1178 9.23 15.09 41.07
CA LYS A 1178 10.20 16.16 40.80
C LYS A 1178 10.58 16.98 42.03
N GLN A 1179 9.72 17.02 43.06
CA GLN A 1179 10.00 17.75 44.30
C GLN A 1179 10.78 16.93 45.33
N THR A 1180 11.03 15.64 45.08
CA THR A 1180 11.74 14.75 46.01
C THR A 1180 13.00 14.21 45.32
N PRO A 1181 14.23 14.55 45.75
CA PRO A 1181 15.44 13.91 45.22
C PRO A 1181 15.38 12.40 45.48
N ALA A 1182 15.72 11.58 44.48
CA ALA A 1182 15.71 10.13 44.59
C ALA A 1182 16.53 9.66 45.82
N ALA A 1183 15.91 8.87 46.69
CA ALA A 1183 16.57 8.30 47.85
C ALA A 1183 17.73 7.41 47.38
N LYS A 1184 18.92 7.64 47.92
CA LYS A 1184 20.09 6.76 47.74
C LYS A 1184 19.74 5.39 48.32
N SER A 1185 19.76 4.35 47.50
CA SER A 1185 19.66 2.97 47.97
C SER A 1185 20.94 2.58 48.73
N ASN A 1186 20.80 2.23 50.01
CA ASN A 1186 21.81 1.49 50.78
C ASN A 1186 21.64 0.00 50.57
#